data_AF-R9HB60-F1
#
_entry.id   AF-R9HB60-F1
#
_cell.length_a   1.000
_cell.length_b   1.000
_cell.length_c   1.000
_cell.angle_alpha   90.00
_cell.angle_beta   90.00
_cell.angle_gamma   90.00
#
_symmetry.space_group_name_H-M   'P 1'
#
loop_
_entity.id
_entity.type
_entity.pdbx_description
1 polymer ?
#
loop_
_entity_poly.entity_id
_entity_poly.type
_entity_poly.pdbx_seq_one_letter_code
_entity_poly.pdbx_strand_id
1 'polypeptide(L)'
;MKKLLCKELLFALSIFCCFFIAFSSCSDSEDESIILQLTLDSSQQSKTLFWDETEASVKFSATGPWTATVEDVTSRATDSSCTWIKLPRYEGEAGEISLPMLLQKNDSENYREATLVIVCGESEVTVHIRQEANPNAVLTLNSADIKDFDKYYKPIEFSNMNMLRSDARWSWWRMKQSEHFFVFWEPGFGNDPGAESVPEVLRVDIDDLLAKAEQFYRTNIETLKFADTGQNKSFLDKYKMEIYLLYQTEWLATGSGYDNTIGALWVNPSTCQPVGSTIAHEIGHSFQYQVSCDKMLNGEADFSQVGFRYGYGSSGEGGNGFWEQCAQWQSFQDYPAELFGYHVDVWKANYHRHFNHEWMRYASYWLQYYWAQKHGVDVVGNVWTQSRYPEDPLMTYQRLYCNNDLQTLYTELYGYATRMVTYDMDVVRNYVTETACNYTTKMYDAAGGYYQVGYASCPGTTGFNIIPLNVPEAGTTVKANFAGLAVGCALAEEDPGTTLDADGNVAGTATAYNNNGGNTAAGWRYGFVAIVNGAPQYASMNKENAGVVSYTIPIGTEKLCLVVMGAPVQYKSHPWNDDETDDEQWPYKVKFEGTDLLGNFSIDETAMPKDITLTFDVKCNAGSEDYPQGTVDLKTNKDLAQAFVMKPAVLESKLASVGTEPAEDKVVIALSQTDGTFAYTSTANNGFWCEANGNVGNWGDTAPVYVEFSGLTMTYGHRKGVSVAGQKYMLKPTLIYTRNGVQYKATIVLNMQF
;
A
#
# COMPACT_ATOMS: atom_id res chain seq x y z
N MET A 1 -56.69 -1.31 3.81
CA MET A 1 -58.07 -1.35 3.28
C MET A 1 -58.50 -2.81 3.19
N LYS A 2 -59.60 -3.19 3.87
CA LYS A 2 -60.51 -4.36 3.67
C LYS A 2 -59.86 -5.75 3.54
N LYS A 3 -59.94 -6.70 4.50
CA LYS A 3 -61.09 -7.37 5.15
C LYS A 3 -62.10 -8.02 4.17
N LEU A 4 -62.37 -9.32 4.41
CA LEU A 4 -63.58 -10.13 4.18
C LEU A 4 -63.73 -11.05 2.94
N LEU A 5 -63.78 -12.37 3.23
CA LEU A 5 -64.94 -13.30 3.14
C LEU A 5 -65.63 -13.63 1.80
N CYS A 6 -65.70 -14.94 1.47
CA CYS A 6 -66.89 -15.74 1.03
C CYS A 6 -66.43 -17.20 0.78
N LYS A 7 -66.82 -18.25 1.52
CA LYS A 7 -68.10 -18.98 1.68
C LYS A 7 -68.63 -19.75 0.44
N GLU A 8 -68.59 -21.08 0.62
CA GLU A 8 -69.59 -22.14 0.30
C GLU A 8 -70.10 -22.37 -1.13
N LEU A 9 -70.04 -23.65 -1.56
CA LEU A 9 -71.16 -24.31 -2.26
C LEU A 9 -71.15 -25.83 -2.01
N LEU A 10 -72.25 -26.34 -1.45
CA LEU A 10 -72.68 -27.74 -1.46
C LEU A 10 -73.28 -28.12 -2.83
N PHE A 11 -73.16 -29.38 -3.28
CA PHE A 11 -74.30 -30.32 -3.45
C PHE A 11 -73.93 -31.67 -4.08
N ALA A 12 -74.61 -32.72 -3.59
CA ALA A 12 -75.06 -33.97 -4.25
C ALA A 12 -74.03 -34.97 -4.82
N LEU A 13 -74.29 -36.27 -4.97
CA LEU A 13 -75.25 -37.29 -4.51
C LEU A 13 -74.90 -38.49 -5.40
N SER A 14 -74.63 -39.69 -4.87
CA SER A 14 -74.77 -40.93 -5.64
C SER A 14 -74.85 -42.15 -4.73
N ILE A 15 -75.86 -42.96 -5.02
CA ILE A 15 -76.34 -44.17 -4.35
C ILE A 15 -75.85 -45.38 -5.19
N PHE A 16 -75.55 -46.53 -4.58
CA PHE A 16 -76.18 -47.86 -4.80
C PHE A 16 -75.28 -49.07 -4.46
N CYS A 17 -75.77 -49.88 -3.49
CA CYS A 17 -75.71 -51.33 -3.29
C CYS A 17 -74.41 -52.16 -3.40
N CYS A 18 -74.19 -53.04 -2.40
CA CYS A 18 -74.47 -54.47 -2.54
C CYS A 18 -74.55 -55.23 -1.19
N PHE A 19 -75.71 -55.88 -1.01
CA PHE A 19 -76.04 -57.20 -0.46
C PHE A 19 -75.51 -57.76 0.88
N PHE A 20 -76.53 -58.14 1.68
CA PHE A 20 -76.60 -59.06 2.83
C PHE A 20 -76.11 -60.49 2.55
N ILE A 21 -75.56 -61.15 3.60
CA ILE A 21 -76.01 -62.48 4.06
C ILE A 21 -76.04 -62.48 5.61
N ALA A 22 -77.17 -62.91 6.17
CA ALA A 22 -77.42 -63.15 7.59
C ALA A 22 -77.28 -64.64 7.94
N PHE A 23 -76.92 -65.00 9.17
CA PHE A 23 -77.87 -65.59 10.14
C PHE A 23 -77.21 -65.98 11.50
N SER A 24 -77.89 -65.52 12.56
CA SER A 24 -78.25 -66.25 13.79
C SER A 24 -77.20 -66.56 14.87
N SER A 25 -77.32 -65.91 16.03
CA SER A 25 -77.76 -66.59 17.28
C SER A 25 -78.15 -65.58 18.37
N CYS A 26 -79.35 -65.74 18.91
CA CYS A 26 -79.79 -65.31 20.26
C CYS A 26 -78.85 -65.88 21.35
N SER A 27 -78.76 -65.44 22.61
CA SER A 27 -79.45 -64.45 23.46
C SER A 27 -78.69 -64.39 24.79
N ASP A 28 -78.84 -63.27 25.50
CA ASP A 28 -78.78 -63.10 26.96
C ASP A 28 -77.51 -63.47 27.74
N SER A 29 -76.77 -62.43 28.15
CA SER A 29 -76.56 -62.12 29.58
C SER A 29 -75.82 -60.79 29.71
N GLU A 30 -76.35 -59.88 30.51
CA GLU A 30 -75.67 -58.66 30.96
C GLU A 30 -74.36 -59.03 31.67
N ASP A 31 -73.24 -58.75 31.01
CA ASP A 31 -72.03 -58.28 31.68
C ASP A 31 -71.75 -56.92 31.03
N GLU A 32 -71.71 -55.85 31.84
CA GLU A 32 -71.18 -54.56 31.41
C GLU A 32 -69.69 -54.77 31.04
N SER A 33 -69.44 -55.22 29.82
CA SER A 33 -68.12 -55.18 29.22
C SER A 33 -67.73 -53.71 29.10
N ILE A 34 -66.82 -53.28 29.97
CA ILE A 34 -66.23 -51.94 29.91
C ILE A 34 -65.55 -51.83 28.54
N ILE A 35 -66.16 -51.06 27.62
CA ILE A 35 -65.56 -50.81 26.31
C ILE A 35 -64.31 -49.94 26.54
N LEU A 36 -63.15 -50.55 26.31
CA LEU A 36 -61.86 -49.87 26.32
C LEU A 36 -61.71 -49.06 25.02
N GLN A 37 -61.58 -47.74 25.15
CA GLN A 37 -61.58 -46.81 24.04
C GLN A 37 -60.57 -45.69 24.27
N LEU A 38 -59.89 -45.29 23.19
CA LEU A 38 -59.09 -44.06 23.12
C LEU A 38 -59.86 -42.96 22.41
N THR A 39 -59.79 -41.75 22.97
CA THR A 39 -60.24 -40.53 22.29
C THR A 39 -59.06 -39.58 22.16
N LEU A 40 -58.72 -39.24 20.91
CA LEU A 40 -57.68 -38.29 20.55
C LEU A 40 -58.32 -37.18 19.71
N ASP A 41 -58.09 -35.92 20.07
CA ASP A 41 -58.53 -34.79 19.25
C ASP A 41 -57.82 -34.84 17.88
N SER A 42 -58.56 -34.59 16.80
CA SER A 42 -58.00 -34.60 15.43
C SER A 42 -56.80 -33.65 15.25
N SER A 43 -56.71 -32.56 16.02
CA SER A 43 -55.57 -31.64 16.04
C SER A 43 -54.31 -32.23 16.69
N GLN A 44 -54.42 -33.34 17.42
CA GLN A 44 -53.31 -34.07 18.03
C GLN A 44 -52.83 -35.25 17.17
N GLN A 45 -53.50 -35.57 16.05
CA GLN A 45 -53.10 -36.68 15.17
C GLN A 45 -51.79 -36.42 14.42
N SER A 46 -51.39 -35.16 14.28
CA SER A 46 -50.12 -34.76 13.71
C SER A 46 -49.50 -33.65 14.55
N LYS A 47 -48.19 -33.72 14.79
CA LYS A 47 -47.45 -32.72 15.55
C LYS A 47 -46.16 -32.37 14.81
N THR A 48 -46.08 -31.13 14.34
CA THR A 48 -44.87 -30.54 13.77
C THR A 48 -44.14 -29.76 14.86
N LEU A 49 -42.85 -30.05 15.02
CA LEU A 49 -41.97 -29.52 16.06
C LEU A 49 -40.81 -28.77 15.41
N PHE A 50 -40.37 -27.65 15.99
CA PHE A 50 -39.13 -27.01 15.57
C PHE A 50 -37.91 -27.93 15.83
N TRP A 51 -36.84 -27.73 15.08
CA TRP A 51 -35.63 -28.56 15.15
C TRP A 51 -34.99 -28.59 16.54
N ASP A 52 -35.15 -27.52 17.34
CA ASP A 52 -34.56 -27.36 18.66
C ASP A 52 -35.54 -27.63 19.82
N GLU A 53 -36.79 -28.01 19.53
CA GLU A 53 -37.74 -28.42 20.56
C GLU A 53 -37.27 -29.68 21.27
N THR A 54 -37.13 -29.60 22.60
CA THR A 54 -36.68 -30.70 23.46
C THR A 54 -37.81 -31.34 24.25
N GLU A 55 -39.00 -30.74 24.26
CA GLU A 55 -40.15 -31.22 25.01
C GLU A 55 -41.44 -30.98 24.23
N ALA A 56 -42.31 -31.99 24.21
CA ALA A 56 -43.66 -31.89 23.69
C ALA A 56 -44.60 -32.79 24.50
N SER A 57 -45.90 -32.74 24.22
CA SER A 57 -46.85 -33.70 24.79
C SER A 57 -47.97 -34.04 23.83
N VAL A 58 -48.56 -35.22 24.01
CA VAL A 58 -49.78 -35.66 23.33
C VAL A 58 -50.88 -35.84 24.37
N LYS A 59 -52.04 -35.23 24.11
CA LYS A 59 -53.20 -35.31 25.01
C LYS A 59 -54.25 -36.26 24.44
N PHE A 60 -54.64 -37.26 25.23
CA PHE A 60 -55.67 -38.24 24.88
C PHE A 60 -56.43 -38.69 26.12
N SER A 61 -57.62 -39.27 25.92
CA SER A 61 -58.40 -39.90 27.00
C SER A 61 -58.49 -41.39 26.76
N ALA A 62 -58.28 -42.19 27.81
CA ALA A 62 -58.37 -43.65 27.78
C ALA A 62 -59.38 -44.13 28.83
N THR A 63 -60.28 -45.05 28.46
CA THR A 63 -61.27 -45.62 29.41
C THR A 63 -60.73 -46.82 30.21
N GLY A 64 -59.49 -47.26 29.95
CA GLY A 64 -58.77 -48.32 30.68
C GLY A 64 -57.25 -48.18 30.59
N PRO A 65 -56.49 -49.20 31.04
CA PRO A 65 -55.04 -49.21 30.93
C PRO A 65 -54.58 -49.08 29.48
N TRP A 66 -53.58 -48.24 29.24
CA TRP A 66 -53.04 -47.97 27.92
C TRP A 66 -51.53 -48.25 27.87
N THR A 67 -51.03 -48.51 26.67
CA THR A 67 -49.60 -48.61 26.36
C THR A 67 -49.26 -47.68 25.20
N ALA A 68 -47.99 -47.30 25.07
CA ALA A 68 -47.49 -46.46 24.00
C ALA A 68 -46.17 -47.01 23.45
N THR A 69 -45.96 -46.89 22.14
CA THR A 69 -44.70 -47.20 21.45
C THR A 69 -44.32 -46.06 20.51
N VAL A 70 -43.02 -45.89 20.26
CA VAL A 70 -42.53 -44.88 19.31
C VAL A 70 -41.62 -45.54 18.27
N GLU A 71 -41.95 -45.32 17.00
CA GLU A 71 -41.25 -45.90 15.86
C GLU A 71 -40.68 -44.79 14.97
N ASP A 72 -39.45 -44.97 14.49
CA ASP A 72 -38.83 -44.05 13.55
C ASP A 72 -39.32 -44.36 12.13
N VAL A 73 -39.88 -43.36 11.44
CA VAL A 73 -40.43 -43.50 10.08
C VAL A 73 -39.38 -43.13 9.03
N THR A 74 -38.36 -42.37 9.43
CA THR A 74 -37.28 -41.90 8.56
C THR A 74 -36.31 -43.02 8.16
N SER A 75 -36.11 -44.04 9.02
CA SER A 75 -35.33 -45.24 8.68
C SER A 75 -36.21 -46.36 8.12
N ARG A 76 -36.06 -46.71 6.83
CA ARG A 76 -36.80 -47.84 6.19
C ARG A 76 -36.32 -49.24 6.63
N ALA A 77 -35.89 -49.40 7.87
CA ALA A 77 -35.56 -50.70 8.45
C ALA A 77 -36.71 -51.13 9.36
N THR A 78 -37.33 -52.28 9.08
CA THR A 78 -38.28 -52.91 9.99
C THR A 78 -37.61 -53.14 11.36
N ASP A 79 -38.30 -52.77 12.45
CA ASP A 79 -37.86 -52.80 13.87
C ASP A 79 -36.90 -51.68 14.33
N SER A 80 -36.87 -50.51 13.67
CA SER A 80 -36.09 -49.36 14.16
C SER A 80 -36.75 -48.66 15.34
N SER A 81 -36.24 -48.88 16.56
CA SER A 81 -36.60 -48.09 17.75
C SER A 81 -36.22 -46.62 17.55
N CYS A 82 -37.17 -45.69 17.72
CA CYS A 82 -36.91 -44.26 17.67
C CYS A 82 -35.99 -43.84 18.84
N THR A 83 -34.81 -43.31 18.54
CA THR A 83 -33.82 -42.92 19.57
C THR A 83 -33.91 -41.45 19.96
N TRP A 84 -34.62 -40.63 19.19
CA TRP A 84 -34.70 -39.18 19.37
C TRP A 84 -35.97 -38.72 20.09
N ILE A 85 -36.93 -39.61 20.32
CA ILE A 85 -38.08 -39.39 21.20
C ILE A 85 -38.04 -40.40 22.34
N LYS A 86 -38.14 -39.92 23.57
CA LYS A 86 -38.26 -40.75 24.77
C LYS A 86 -39.50 -40.38 25.56
N LEU A 87 -40.33 -41.38 25.87
CA LEU A 87 -41.45 -41.20 26.77
C LEU A 87 -41.01 -41.43 28.23
N PRO A 88 -41.49 -40.63 29.19
CA PRO A 88 -41.21 -40.84 30.62
C PRO A 88 -41.98 -42.05 31.19
N ARG A 89 -43.03 -42.50 30.49
CA ARG A 89 -43.80 -43.72 30.77
C ARG A 89 -44.37 -44.25 29.46
N TYR A 90 -44.38 -45.57 29.32
CA TYR A 90 -44.90 -46.28 28.13
C TYR A 90 -46.22 -46.98 28.41
N GLU A 91 -46.76 -46.83 29.63
CA GLU A 91 -48.04 -47.38 30.05
C GLU A 91 -48.68 -46.48 31.13
N GLY A 92 -49.97 -46.65 31.36
CA GLY A 92 -50.69 -45.98 32.44
C GLY A 92 -52.14 -46.41 32.56
N GLU A 93 -52.82 -45.89 33.58
CA GLU A 93 -54.24 -46.18 33.88
C GLU A 93 -55.20 -45.28 33.09
N ALA A 94 -56.50 -45.58 33.19
CA ALA A 94 -57.59 -44.80 32.59
C ALA A 94 -57.60 -43.33 33.06
N GLY A 95 -58.10 -42.42 32.21
CA GLY A 95 -58.31 -41.01 32.54
C GLY A 95 -58.10 -40.07 31.35
N GLU A 96 -57.90 -38.78 31.64
CA GLU A 96 -57.36 -37.81 30.71
C GLU A 96 -55.83 -37.74 30.89
N ILE A 97 -55.08 -38.07 29.85
CA ILE A 97 -53.63 -38.16 29.87
C ILE A 97 -53.03 -37.04 29.03
N SER A 98 -52.06 -36.33 29.60
CA SER A 98 -51.08 -35.54 28.85
C SER A 98 -49.75 -36.26 28.92
N LEU A 99 -49.40 -37.02 27.88
CA LEU A 99 -48.18 -37.82 27.83
C LEU A 99 -47.01 -36.94 27.35
N PRO A 100 -46.00 -36.66 28.20
CA PRO A 100 -44.84 -35.89 27.78
C PRO A 100 -43.96 -36.71 26.83
N MET A 101 -43.22 -36.01 25.98
CA MET A 101 -42.22 -36.54 25.07
C MET A 101 -40.95 -35.73 25.26
N LEU A 102 -39.84 -36.41 25.58
CA LEU A 102 -38.51 -35.81 25.62
C LEU A 102 -37.85 -36.02 24.26
N LEU A 103 -37.46 -34.92 23.62
CA LEU A 103 -36.98 -34.88 22.25
C LEU A 103 -35.50 -34.53 22.24
N GLN A 104 -34.72 -35.16 21.36
CA GLN A 104 -33.41 -34.65 20.97
C GLN A 104 -33.60 -33.52 19.95
N LYS A 105 -32.65 -32.58 19.90
CA LYS A 105 -32.60 -31.62 18.79
C LYS A 105 -32.28 -32.35 17.48
N ASN A 106 -32.81 -31.87 16.38
CA ASN A 106 -32.47 -32.37 15.06
C ASN A 106 -31.33 -31.53 14.49
N ASP A 107 -30.09 -31.99 14.56
CA ASP A 107 -28.93 -31.25 14.02
C ASP A 107 -28.73 -31.43 12.50
N SER A 108 -29.65 -32.13 11.82
CA SER A 108 -29.58 -32.43 10.37
C SER A 108 -30.24 -31.34 9.51
N GLU A 109 -29.79 -31.20 8.27
CA GLU A 109 -30.45 -30.39 7.24
C GLU A 109 -31.76 -30.99 6.71
N ASN A 110 -32.06 -32.23 7.11
CA ASN A 110 -33.28 -32.92 6.74
C ASN A 110 -34.23 -32.99 7.94
N TYR A 111 -35.54 -32.88 7.68
CA TYR A 111 -36.55 -33.17 8.69
C TYR A 111 -36.56 -34.67 9.02
N ARG A 112 -37.07 -35.03 10.20
CA ARG A 112 -37.22 -36.43 10.62
C ARG A 112 -38.63 -36.70 11.14
N GLU A 113 -39.07 -37.94 10.99
CA GLU A 113 -40.45 -38.33 11.29
C GLU A 113 -40.50 -39.61 12.15
N ALA A 114 -41.45 -39.63 13.08
CA ALA A 114 -41.74 -40.78 13.93
C ALA A 114 -43.25 -40.94 14.11
N THR A 115 -43.68 -42.13 14.50
CA THR A 115 -45.06 -42.43 14.87
C THR A 115 -45.12 -42.83 16.33
N LEU A 116 -45.98 -42.17 17.10
CA LEU A 116 -46.37 -42.58 18.45
C LEU A 116 -47.68 -43.36 18.36
N VAL A 117 -47.64 -44.65 18.66
CA VAL A 117 -48.82 -45.53 18.66
C VAL A 117 -49.26 -45.71 20.11
N ILE A 118 -50.53 -45.46 20.41
CA ILE A 118 -51.12 -45.63 21.74
C ILE A 118 -52.25 -46.65 21.63
N VAL A 119 -52.25 -47.64 22.51
CA VAL A 119 -53.18 -48.78 22.49
C VAL A 119 -53.92 -48.90 23.83
N CYS A 120 -55.24 -49.06 23.80
CA CYS A 120 -56.11 -49.35 24.94
C CYS A 120 -57.12 -50.43 24.52
N GLY A 121 -56.92 -51.67 24.95
CA GLY A 121 -57.71 -52.81 24.46
C GLY A 121 -57.51 -53.02 22.96
N GLU A 122 -58.61 -53.03 22.19
CA GLU A 122 -58.60 -53.11 20.72
C GLU A 122 -58.56 -51.72 20.04
N SER A 123 -58.60 -50.63 20.82
CA SER A 123 -58.55 -49.26 20.31
C SER A 123 -57.11 -48.78 20.18
N GLU A 124 -56.74 -48.32 18.99
CA GLU A 124 -55.42 -47.80 18.66
C GLU A 124 -55.53 -46.39 18.06
N VAL A 125 -54.63 -45.48 18.48
CA VAL A 125 -54.44 -44.19 17.81
C VAL A 125 -52.96 -44.01 17.46
N THR A 126 -52.71 -43.53 16.24
CA THR A 126 -51.37 -43.18 15.76
C THR A 126 -51.24 -41.66 15.69
N VAL A 127 -50.16 -41.12 16.25
CA VAL A 127 -49.79 -39.71 16.16
C VAL A 127 -48.52 -39.60 15.32
N HIS A 128 -48.59 -38.83 14.23
CA HIS A 128 -47.45 -38.51 13.39
C HIS A 128 -46.66 -37.35 13.99
N ILE A 129 -45.37 -37.56 14.24
CA ILE A 129 -44.48 -36.56 14.82
C ILE A 129 -43.43 -36.22 13.77
N ARG A 130 -43.39 -34.96 13.37
CA ARG A 130 -42.38 -34.42 12.44
C ARG A 130 -41.56 -33.38 13.17
N GLN A 131 -40.24 -33.56 13.21
CA GLN A 131 -39.32 -32.54 13.68
C GLN A 131 -38.61 -31.93 12.48
N GLU A 132 -38.72 -30.61 12.33
CA GLU A 132 -38.15 -29.89 11.18
C GLU A 132 -36.62 -29.99 11.13
N ALA A 133 -36.06 -29.74 9.94
CA ALA A 133 -34.62 -29.63 9.72
C ALA A 133 -34.02 -28.46 10.52
N ASN A 134 -32.76 -28.59 10.93
CA ASN A 134 -31.98 -27.46 11.44
C ASN A 134 -31.53 -26.56 10.27
N PRO A 135 -31.98 -25.30 10.21
CA PRO A 135 -31.56 -24.37 9.16
C PRO A 135 -30.06 -24.01 9.24
N ASN A 136 -29.41 -24.29 10.38
CA ASN A 136 -27.98 -24.07 10.63
C ASN A 136 -27.20 -25.39 10.74
N ALA A 137 -27.71 -26.47 10.14
CA ALA A 137 -27.02 -27.76 10.15
C ALA A 137 -25.61 -27.62 9.55
N VAL A 138 -24.63 -28.26 10.20
CA VAL A 138 -23.27 -28.27 9.65
C VAL A 138 -23.20 -29.31 8.54
N LEU A 139 -22.94 -28.83 7.33
CA LEU A 139 -22.84 -29.64 6.13
C LEU A 139 -21.38 -30.00 5.89
N THR A 140 -21.12 -31.16 5.27
CA THR A 140 -19.76 -31.58 4.90
C THR A 140 -19.73 -31.96 3.43
N LEU A 141 -18.85 -31.32 2.65
CA LEU A 141 -18.66 -31.64 1.23
C LEU A 141 -17.87 -32.94 1.05
N ASN A 142 -18.08 -33.58 -0.08
CA ASN A 142 -17.18 -34.61 -0.58
C ASN A 142 -16.10 -33.94 -1.44
N SER A 143 -14.83 -34.22 -1.13
CA SER A 143 -13.68 -33.64 -1.84
C SER A 143 -13.68 -33.94 -3.35
N ALA A 144 -14.24 -35.08 -3.77
CA ALA A 144 -14.32 -35.45 -5.19
C ALA A 144 -15.21 -34.52 -6.02
N ASP A 145 -16.13 -33.78 -5.38
CA ASP A 145 -17.05 -32.86 -6.05
C ASP A 145 -16.49 -31.43 -6.15
N ILE A 146 -15.30 -31.18 -5.58
CA ILE A 146 -14.67 -29.87 -5.55
C ILE A 146 -13.67 -29.77 -6.71
N LYS A 147 -13.93 -28.80 -7.60
CA LYS A 147 -13.03 -28.51 -8.72
C LYS A 147 -11.65 -28.08 -8.21
N ASP A 148 -10.60 -28.65 -8.83
CA ASP A 148 -9.18 -28.36 -8.54
C ASP A 148 -8.77 -28.63 -7.07
N PHE A 149 -9.51 -29.48 -6.34
CA PHE A 149 -9.18 -29.83 -4.94
C PHE A 149 -7.76 -30.37 -4.77
N ASP A 150 -7.26 -31.12 -5.76
CA ASP A 150 -5.90 -31.67 -5.82
C ASP A 150 -4.81 -30.60 -6.04
N LYS A 151 -5.19 -29.40 -6.48
CA LYS A 151 -4.32 -28.22 -6.65
C LYS A 151 -4.29 -27.30 -5.43
N TYR A 152 -4.99 -27.65 -4.35
CA TYR A 152 -4.87 -26.94 -3.08
C TYR A 152 -3.77 -27.58 -2.25
N TYR A 153 -2.80 -26.77 -1.82
CA TYR A 153 -1.90 -27.17 -0.75
C TYR A 153 -2.62 -26.89 0.58
N LYS A 154 -2.61 -27.83 1.52
CA LYS A 154 -3.22 -27.59 2.83
C LYS A 154 -2.11 -27.23 3.83
N PRO A 155 -2.00 -25.96 4.25
CA PRO A 155 -1.02 -25.55 5.25
C PRO A 155 -1.02 -26.42 6.50
N ILE A 156 0.16 -26.67 7.06
CA ILE A 156 0.36 -27.48 8.27
C ILE A 156 -0.47 -26.94 9.43
N GLU A 157 -0.58 -25.62 9.55
CA GLU A 157 -1.41 -24.98 10.58
C GLU A 157 -2.90 -25.31 10.46
N PHE A 158 -3.38 -25.68 9.27
CA PHE A 158 -4.76 -26.11 9.05
C PHE A 158 -4.92 -27.63 9.15
N SER A 159 -3.89 -28.40 9.50
CA SER A 159 -3.92 -29.88 9.58
C SER A 159 -5.16 -30.40 10.32
N ASN A 160 -5.49 -29.82 11.49
CA ASN A 160 -6.66 -30.19 12.30
C ASN A 160 -7.99 -29.58 11.85
N MET A 161 -7.98 -28.67 10.86
CA MET A 161 -9.19 -28.05 10.32
C MET A 161 -9.83 -28.95 9.26
N ASN A 162 -11.08 -29.35 9.48
CA ASN A 162 -11.88 -29.98 8.46
C ASN A 162 -12.57 -28.92 7.58
N MET A 163 -11.84 -28.42 6.58
CA MET A 163 -12.31 -27.38 5.66
C MET A 163 -13.51 -27.81 4.79
N LEU A 164 -13.87 -29.10 4.75
CA LEU A 164 -15.06 -29.58 4.04
C LEU A 164 -16.35 -29.23 4.78
N ARG A 165 -16.27 -28.90 6.08
CA ARG A 165 -17.42 -28.50 6.89
C ARG A 165 -17.84 -27.07 6.58
N SER A 166 -19.14 -26.80 6.55
CA SER A 166 -19.69 -25.46 6.33
C SER A 166 -19.37 -24.48 7.47
N ASP A 167 -19.09 -24.97 8.68
CA ASP A 167 -18.76 -24.16 9.86
C ASP A 167 -17.25 -23.92 10.07
N ALA A 168 -16.38 -24.56 9.28
CA ALA A 168 -14.93 -24.35 9.38
C ALA A 168 -14.59 -22.89 9.06
N ARG A 169 -13.57 -22.30 9.71
CA ARG A 169 -13.16 -20.90 9.45
C ARG A 169 -12.87 -20.67 7.97
N TRP A 170 -11.96 -21.48 7.42
CA TRP A 170 -11.72 -21.61 5.99
C TRP A 170 -12.48 -22.83 5.48
N SER A 171 -13.40 -22.62 4.55
CA SER A 171 -14.34 -23.65 4.13
C SER A 171 -14.48 -23.70 2.62
N TRP A 172 -14.55 -24.91 2.08
CA TRP A 172 -14.87 -25.14 0.67
C TRP A 172 -16.29 -24.71 0.27
N TRP A 173 -17.13 -24.39 1.25
CA TRP A 173 -18.44 -23.75 1.04
C TRP A 173 -18.34 -22.24 0.78
N ARG A 174 -17.23 -21.61 1.17
CA ARG A 174 -17.00 -20.17 1.14
C ARG A 174 -15.65 -19.88 0.49
N MET A 175 -15.64 -20.12 -0.81
CA MET A 175 -14.47 -19.91 -1.62
C MET A 175 -14.84 -19.58 -3.06
N LYS A 176 -13.91 -18.96 -3.77
CA LYS A 176 -13.96 -18.77 -5.23
C LYS A 176 -12.56 -18.98 -5.78
N GLN A 177 -12.46 -19.35 -7.06
CA GLN A 177 -11.17 -19.63 -7.69
C GLN A 177 -11.09 -19.11 -9.11
N SER A 178 -9.88 -18.79 -9.52
CA SER A 178 -9.47 -18.50 -10.88
C SER A 178 -8.53 -19.61 -11.39
N GLU A 179 -7.73 -19.34 -12.41
CA GLU A 179 -6.77 -20.30 -12.95
C GLU A 179 -5.64 -20.58 -11.95
N HIS A 180 -5.11 -19.54 -11.32
CA HIS A 180 -3.92 -19.60 -10.48
C HIS A 180 -4.18 -19.33 -8.99
N PHE A 181 -5.39 -18.96 -8.59
CA PHE A 181 -5.71 -18.63 -7.19
C PHE A 181 -6.94 -19.33 -6.63
N PHE A 182 -6.87 -19.61 -5.33
CA PHE A 182 -8.02 -19.82 -4.45
C PHE A 182 -8.22 -18.60 -3.56
N VAL A 183 -9.46 -18.14 -3.39
CA VAL A 183 -9.85 -17.15 -2.37
C VAL A 183 -10.80 -17.84 -1.39
N PHE A 184 -10.42 -17.91 -0.13
CA PHE A 184 -11.28 -18.33 0.98
C PHE A 184 -11.66 -17.13 1.84
N TRP A 185 -12.85 -17.13 2.43
CA TRP A 185 -13.27 -16.06 3.33
C TRP A 185 -13.95 -16.57 4.61
N GLU A 186 -13.85 -15.77 5.65
CA GLU A 186 -14.39 -16.11 6.97
C GLU A 186 -15.93 -16.16 6.99
N PRO A 187 -16.54 -16.90 7.95
CA PRO A 187 -17.99 -17.07 8.02
C PRO A 187 -18.81 -15.77 8.08
N GLY A 188 -18.24 -14.68 8.60
CA GLY A 188 -18.94 -13.40 8.76
C GLY A 188 -19.45 -12.79 7.45
N PHE A 189 -18.82 -13.10 6.32
CA PHE A 189 -19.26 -12.64 4.99
C PHE A 189 -20.47 -13.42 4.45
N GLY A 190 -20.83 -14.55 5.04
CA GLY A 190 -21.81 -15.47 4.48
C GLY A 190 -21.32 -16.10 3.17
N ASN A 191 -22.22 -16.30 2.20
CA ASN A 191 -21.93 -17.00 0.95
C ASN A 191 -21.31 -16.09 -0.13
N ASP A 192 -21.40 -14.78 0.03
CA ASP A 192 -20.93 -13.81 -0.96
C ASP A 192 -20.43 -12.54 -0.24
N PRO A 193 -19.11 -12.31 -0.19
CA PRO A 193 -18.53 -11.10 0.39
C PRO A 193 -19.00 -9.79 -0.25
N GLY A 194 -19.53 -9.81 -1.48
CA GLY A 194 -20.06 -8.63 -2.16
C GLY A 194 -21.54 -8.35 -1.90
N ALA A 195 -22.25 -9.25 -1.20
CA ALA A 195 -23.70 -9.17 -1.05
C ALA A 195 -24.18 -7.96 -0.24
N GLU A 196 -25.41 -7.51 -0.53
CA GLU A 196 -26.05 -6.41 0.21
C GLU A 196 -26.22 -6.70 1.71
N SER A 197 -26.28 -7.98 2.09
CA SER A 197 -26.35 -8.43 3.49
C SER A 197 -25.05 -8.20 4.27
N VAL A 198 -23.92 -8.04 3.59
CA VAL A 198 -22.63 -7.71 4.21
C VAL A 198 -22.59 -6.18 4.44
N PRO A 199 -22.15 -5.70 5.62
CA PRO A 199 -21.96 -4.27 5.86
C PRO A 199 -21.05 -3.64 4.79
N GLU A 200 -21.41 -2.46 4.28
CA GLU A 200 -20.72 -1.81 3.16
C GLU A 200 -19.20 -1.74 3.33
N VAL A 201 -18.71 -1.34 4.51
CA VAL A 201 -17.27 -1.26 4.84
C VAL A 201 -16.54 -2.60 4.77
N LEU A 202 -17.27 -3.72 4.83
CA LEU A 202 -16.73 -5.08 4.74
C LEU A 202 -16.94 -5.71 3.36
N ARG A 203 -17.66 -5.08 2.42
CA ARG A 203 -17.95 -5.73 1.14
C ARG A 203 -16.68 -5.92 0.31
N VAL A 204 -16.54 -7.05 -0.35
CA VAL A 204 -15.44 -7.27 -1.30
C VAL A 204 -15.99 -7.91 -2.56
N ASP A 205 -15.67 -7.31 -3.70
CA ASP A 205 -15.91 -7.93 -5.00
C ASP A 205 -14.82 -8.98 -5.25
N ILE A 206 -15.18 -10.26 -5.06
CA ILE A 206 -14.25 -11.38 -5.25
C ILE A 206 -13.92 -11.60 -6.73
N ASP A 207 -14.79 -11.18 -7.66
CA ASP A 207 -14.48 -11.23 -9.09
C ASP A 207 -13.42 -10.20 -9.47
N ASP A 208 -13.51 -8.97 -8.96
CA ASP A 208 -12.47 -7.96 -9.14
C ASP A 208 -11.13 -8.43 -8.52
N LEU A 209 -11.16 -8.97 -7.29
CA LEU A 209 -9.97 -9.50 -6.63
C LEU A 209 -9.30 -10.62 -7.43
N LEU A 210 -10.05 -11.61 -7.91
CA LEU A 210 -9.50 -12.68 -8.73
C LEU A 210 -8.98 -12.16 -10.08
N ALA A 211 -9.72 -11.26 -10.74
CA ALA A 211 -9.30 -10.69 -12.02
C ALA A 211 -7.97 -9.92 -11.90
N LYS A 212 -7.80 -9.16 -10.80
CA LYS A 212 -6.58 -8.44 -10.49
C LYS A 212 -5.44 -9.36 -10.06
N ALA A 213 -5.72 -10.37 -9.23
CA ALA A 213 -4.71 -11.38 -8.87
C ALA A 213 -4.16 -12.09 -10.11
N GLU A 214 -5.01 -12.45 -11.07
CA GLU A 214 -4.59 -13.02 -12.35
C GLU A 214 -3.77 -12.06 -13.21
N GLN A 215 -4.09 -10.76 -13.20
CA GLN A 215 -3.26 -9.73 -13.84
C GLN A 215 -1.85 -9.71 -13.22
N PHE A 216 -1.76 -9.64 -11.89
CA PHE A 216 -0.48 -9.57 -11.18
C PHE A 216 0.32 -10.87 -11.33
N TYR A 217 -0.35 -12.02 -11.40
CA TYR A 217 0.30 -13.30 -11.73
C TYR A 217 0.96 -13.26 -13.10
N ARG A 218 0.23 -12.81 -14.14
CA ARG A 218 0.81 -12.67 -15.48
C ARG A 218 2.00 -11.71 -15.48
N THR A 219 1.91 -10.58 -14.80
CA THR A 219 3.05 -9.67 -14.65
C THR A 219 4.26 -10.41 -14.06
N ASN A 220 4.09 -11.11 -12.94
CA ASN A 220 5.19 -11.78 -12.25
C ASN A 220 5.79 -12.98 -13.00
N ILE A 221 4.99 -13.73 -13.75
CA ILE A 221 5.43 -14.93 -14.49
C ILE A 221 5.82 -14.60 -15.94
N GLU A 222 4.93 -13.97 -16.68
CA GLU A 222 5.08 -13.76 -18.13
C GLU A 222 6.07 -12.64 -18.44
N THR A 223 6.09 -11.58 -17.61
CA THR A 223 6.94 -10.40 -17.81
C THR A 223 8.20 -10.46 -16.94
N LEU A 224 8.03 -10.61 -15.62
CA LEU A 224 9.12 -10.43 -14.66
C LEU A 224 9.94 -11.70 -14.38
N LYS A 225 9.44 -12.88 -14.76
CA LYS A 225 10.14 -14.18 -14.65
C LYS A 225 10.54 -14.57 -13.22
N PHE A 226 9.65 -14.34 -12.25
CA PHE A 226 9.89 -14.76 -10.86
C PHE A 226 9.75 -16.27 -10.62
N ALA A 227 9.08 -17.00 -11.52
CA ALA A 227 9.08 -18.47 -11.50
C ALA A 227 9.04 -19.04 -12.93
N ASP A 228 9.51 -20.28 -13.07
CA ASP A 228 9.53 -21.04 -14.33
C ASP A 228 8.50 -22.17 -14.27
N THR A 229 7.30 -21.93 -14.81
CA THR A 229 6.19 -22.87 -14.84
C THR A 229 6.15 -23.70 -16.13
N GLY A 230 5.49 -24.85 -16.10
CA GLY A 230 5.40 -25.82 -17.19
C GLY A 230 6.57 -26.80 -17.29
N GLN A 231 7.52 -26.77 -16.35
CA GLN A 231 8.75 -27.57 -16.38
C GLN A 231 8.96 -28.48 -15.16
N ASN A 232 7.98 -28.55 -14.23
CA ASN A 232 8.08 -29.19 -12.91
C ASN A 232 9.22 -28.61 -12.06
N LYS A 233 9.50 -27.31 -12.25
CA LYS A 233 10.51 -26.57 -11.48
C LYS A 233 9.89 -25.61 -10.48
N SER A 234 8.59 -25.40 -10.55
CA SER A 234 7.85 -24.56 -9.62
C SER A 234 6.75 -25.36 -8.94
N PHE A 235 6.51 -25.10 -7.65
CA PHE A 235 5.32 -25.65 -7.00
C PHE A 235 4.02 -25.14 -7.62
N LEU A 236 4.07 -24.03 -8.37
CA LEU A 236 2.95 -23.51 -9.16
C LEU A 236 2.53 -24.45 -10.30
N ASP A 237 3.36 -25.43 -10.69
CA ASP A 237 2.97 -26.48 -11.65
C ASP A 237 1.96 -27.47 -11.05
N LYS A 238 1.84 -27.48 -9.71
CA LYS A 238 0.98 -28.39 -8.96
C LYS A 238 -0.11 -27.66 -8.21
N TYR A 239 0.21 -26.51 -7.61
CA TYR A 239 -0.65 -25.81 -6.68
C TYR A 239 -1.05 -24.42 -7.18
N LYS A 240 -2.25 -23.98 -6.79
CA LYS A 240 -2.68 -22.58 -6.93
C LYS A 240 -2.25 -21.79 -5.69
N MET A 241 -1.95 -20.51 -5.87
CA MET A 241 -1.71 -19.60 -4.73
C MET A 241 -3.00 -19.37 -3.94
N GLU A 242 -2.84 -19.00 -2.67
CA GLU A 242 -3.95 -18.96 -1.71
C GLU A 242 -4.17 -17.54 -1.19
N ILE A 243 -5.41 -17.07 -1.20
CA ILE A 243 -5.82 -15.78 -0.64
C ILE A 243 -6.85 -16.03 0.47
N TYR A 244 -6.62 -15.44 1.63
CA TYR A 244 -7.48 -15.54 2.80
C TYR A 244 -8.04 -14.17 3.15
N LEU A 245 -9.37 -14.01 3.02
CA LEU A 245 -10.10 -12.78 3.33
C LEU A 245 -10.66 -12.81 4.76
N LEU A 246 -10.14 -11.94 5.62
CA LEU A 246 -10.49 -11.82 7.03
C LEU A 246 -11.65 -10.84 7.23
N TYR A 247 -12.60 -11.19 8.10
CA TYR A 247 -13.78 -10.39 8.43
C TYR A 247 -13.44 -9.38 9.53
N GLN A 248 -12.77 -8.29 9.14
CA GLN A 248 -12.38 -7.21 10.05
C GLN A 248 -12.27 -5.86 9.34
N THR A 249 -12.39 -4.77 10.10
CA THR A 249 -12.21 -3.40 9.59
C THR A 249 -10.80 -2.85 9.79
N GLU A 250 -9.97 -3.49 10.63
CA GLU A 250 -8.57 -3.10 10.82
C GLU A 250 -7.76 -3.45 9.58
N TRP A 251 -6.97 -2.49 9.10
CA TRP A 251 -6.18 -2.62 7.88
C TRP A 251 -5.27 -3.84 7.96
N LEU A 252 -5.35 -4.69 6.93
CA LEU A 252 -4.48 -5.85 6.76
C LEU A 252 -4.33 -6.16 5.27
N ALA A 253 -3.09 -6.17 4.83
CA ALA A 253 -2.65 -6.87 3.64
C ALA A 253 -1.26 -7.42 3.92
N THR A 254 -1.04 -8.70 3.65
CA THR A 254 0.25 -9.35 3.87
C THR A 254 0.44 -10.44 2.83
N GLY A 255 1.54 -10.40 2.10
CA GLY A 255 1.99 -11.44 1.19
C GLY A 255 3.18 -12.20 1.75
N SER A 256 3.12 -13.53 1.64
CA SER A 256 4.20 -14.44 2.03
C SER A 256 3.90 -15.82 1.44
N GLY A 257 3.95 -16.88 2.25
CA GLY A 257 3.52 -18.20 1.85
C GLY A 257 3.57 -19.21 2.99
N TYR A 258 3.21 -20.45 2.64
CA TYR A 258 3.09 -21.56 3.57
C TYR A 258 4.15 -22.63 3.34
N ASP A 259 4.71 -23.09 4.46
CA ASP A 259 5.49 -24.33 4.59
C ASP A 259 6.56 -24.53 3.50
N ASN A 260 7.19 -23.44 3.06
CA ASN A 260 8.22 -23.42 2.02
C ASN A 260 7.73 -24.04 0.69
N THR A 261 6.42 -24.00 0.44
CA THR A 261 5.77 -24.70 -0.67
C THR A 261 5.00 -23.74 -1.58
N ILE A 262 4.13 -22.89 -1.04
CA ILE A 262 3.21 -22.09 -1.86
C ILE A 262 3.12 -20.64 -1.38
N GLY A 263 3.15 -19.70 -2.32
CA GLY A 263 2.86 -18.29 -2.06
C GLY A 263 1.40 -18.08 -1.64
N ALA A 264 1.18 -17.20 -0.67
CA ALA A 264 -0.13 -16.89 -0.11
C ALA A 264 -0.29 -15.41 0.28
N LEU A 265 -1.54 -15.01 0.48
CA LEU A 265 -1.97 -13.66 0.80
C LEU A 265 -3.02 -13.68 1.92
N TRP A 266 -2.93 -12.75 2.87
CA TRP A 266 -3.96 -12.49 3.88
C TRP A 266 -4.40 -11.04 3.79
N VAL A 267 -5.70 -10.82 3.60
CA VAL A 267 -6.26 -9.50 3.28
C VAL A 267 -7.54 -9.26 4.05
N ASN A 268 -7.91 -7.99 4.20
CA ASN A 268 -9.22 -7.58 4.68
C ASN A 268 -9.89 -6.60 3.69
N PRO A 269 -11.18 -6.27 3.87
CA PRO A 269 -11.92 -5.45 2.92
C PRO A 269 -11.33 -4.07 2.62
N SER A 270 -10.67 -3.42 3.59
CA SER A 270 -10.11 -2.07 3.38
C SER A 270 -8.95 -2.02 2.38
N THR A 271 -8.39 -3.16 1.99
CA THR A 271 -7.31 -3.25 0.97
C THR A 271 -7.81 -3.76 -0.38
N CYS A 272 -9.10 -4.10 -0.47
CA CYS A 272 -9.74 -4.69 -1.65
C CYS A 272 -10.90 -3.83 -2.22
N GLN A 273 -11.02 -2.55 -1.83
CA GLN A 273 -12.10 -1.64 -2.23
C GLN A 273 -11.59 -0.32 -2.84
N PRO A 274 -11.23 -0.28 -4.14
CA PRO A 274 -11.03 -1.41 -5.05
C PRO A 274 -9.67 -2.06 -4.85
N VAL A 275 -9.41 -3.15 -5.56
CA VAL A 275 -8.10 -3.80 -5.56
C VAL A 275 -7.08 -2.95 -6.34
N GLY A 276 -6.05 -2.48 -5.63
CA GLY A 276 -5.05 -1.53 -6.12
C GLY A 276 -3.60 -2.01 -5.98
N SER A 277 -2.67 -1.06 -6.04
CA SER A 277 -1.23 -1.28 -5.91
C SER A 277 -0.81 -2.00 -4.62
N THR A 278 -1.56 -1.82 -3.52
CA THR A 278 -1.34 -2.57 -2.27
C THR A 278 -1.44 -4.08 -2.48
N ILE A 279 -2.49 -4.56 -3.13
CA ILE A 279 -2.62 -6.01 -3.39
C ILE A 279 -1.59 -6.48 -4.41
N ALA A 280 -1.23 -5.65 -5.39
CA ALA A 280 -0.14 -5.97 -6.31
C ALA A 280 1.21 -6.12 -5.59
N HIS A 281 1.49 -5.26 -4.60
CA HIS A 281 2.67 -5.32 -3.73
C HIS A 281 2.69 -6.62 -2.93
N GLU A 282 1.59 -6.94 -2.23
CA GLU A 282 1.53 -8.15 -1.44
C GLU A 282 1.61 -9.43 -2.29
N ILE A 283 0.98 -9.47 -3.47
CA ILE A 283 1.19 -10.59 -4.41
C ILE A 283 2.65 -10.65 -4.88
N GLY A 284 3.31 -9.50 -5.02
CA GLY A 284 4.75 -9.42 -5.24
C GLY A 284 5.55 -10.19 -4.20
N HIS A 285 5.23 -10.02 -2.90
CA HIS A 285 5.82 -10.83 -1.82
C HIS A 285 5.49 -12.32 -1.92
N SER A 286 4.27 -12.69 -2.33
CA SER A 286 3.94 -14.10 -2.56
C SER A 286 4.83 -14.74 -3.62
N PHE A 287 5.19 -14.00 -4.68
CA PHE A 287 6.15 -14.47 -5.69
C PHE A 287 7.60 -14.48 -5.20
N GLN A 288 8.01 -13.51 -4.39
CA GLN A 288 9.33 -13.53 -3.73
C GLN A 288 9.46 -14.76 -2.81
N TYR A 289 8.41 -15.10 -2.06
CA TYR A 289 8.35 -16.33 -1.28
C TYR A 289 8.41 -17.56 -2.19
N GLN A 290 7.69 -17.53 -3.32
CA GLN A 290 7.67 -18.63 -4.28
C GLN A 290 9.06 -18.92 -4.87
N VAL A 291 9.88 -17.89 -5.12
CA VAL A 291 11.28 -18.08 -5.53
C VAL A 291 12.03 -18.97 -4.54
N SER A 292 11.89 -18.73 -3.23
CA SER A 292 12.52 -19.56 -2.20
C SER A 292 11.98 -20.99 -2.22
N CYS A 293 10.67 -21.18 -2.39
CA CYS A 293 10.04 -22.51 -2.46
C CYS A 293 10.57 -23.30 -3.65
N ASP A 294 10.64 -22.67 -4.81
CA ASP A 294 11.10 -23.29 -6.04
C ASP A 294 12.58 -23.65 -5.94
N LYS A 295 13.40 -22.82 -5.28
CA LYS A 295 14.81 -23.18 -5.01
C LYS A 295 14.94 -24.40 -4.12
N MET A 296 14.12 -24.54 -3.08
CA MET A 296 14.08 -25.76 -2.26
C MET A 296 13.66 -26.99 -3.08
N LEU A 297 12.62 -26.84 -3.91
CA LEU A 297 12.17 -27.89 -4.82
C LEU A 297 13.30 -28.35 -5.76
N ASN A 298 14.16 -27.41 -6.19
CA ASN A 298 15.28 -27.65 -7.09
C ASN A 298 16.61 -27.97 -6.39
N GLY A 299 16.60 -28.29 -5.09
CA GLY A 299 17.73 -28.93 -4.39
C GLY A 299 18.51 -28.05 -3.42
N GLU A 300 18.07 -26.81 -3.14
CA GLU A 300 18.62 -26.05 -2.02
C GLU A 300 18.24 -26.70 -0.68
N ALA A 301 19.13 -26.61 0.30
CA ALA A 301 19.02 -27.36 1.56
C ALA A 301 18.43 -26.56 2.73
N ASP A 302 18.54 -25.23 2.70
CA ASP A 302 18.15 -24.35 3.80
C ASP A 302 17.30 -23.19 3.30
N PHE A 303 16.03 -23.19 3.71
CA PHE A 303 15.07 -22.18 3.29
C PHE A 303 15.41 -20.77 3.81
N SER A 304 16.15 -20.66 4.91
CA SER A 304 16.62 -19.38 5.44
C SER A 304 17.72 -18.73 4.58
N GLN A 305 18.32 -19.49 3.66
CA GLN A 305 19.45 -19.06 2.82
C GLN A 305 19.07 -18.86 1.35
N VAL A 306 17.78 -18.75 1.03
CA VAL A 306 17.30 -18.60 -0.36
C VAL A 306 16.39 -17.40 -0.54
N GLY A 307 16.50 -16.75 -1.69
CA GLY A 307 15.58 -15.68 -2.10
C GLY A 307 15.63 -14.44 -1.20
N PHE A 308 16.84 -13.95 -0.86
CA PHE A 308 17.01 -12.73 -0.06
C PHE A 308 16.22 -12.67 1.26
N ARG A 309 15.82 -13.82 1.81
CA ARG A 309 15.09 -13.93 3.09
C ARG A 309 16.00 -13.94 4.33
N TYR A 310 17.23 -13.52 4.13
CA TYR A 310 18.28 -13.37 5.14
C TYR A 310 18.71 -11.91 5.18
N GLY A 311 19.12 -11.46 6.36
CA GLY A 311 19.81 -10.19 6.54
C GLY A 311 21.30 -10.29 6.24
N TYR A 312 22.02 -9.20 6.47
CA TYR A 312 23.46 -9.09 6.22
C TYR A 312 24.29 -8.92 7.49
N GLY A 313 23.66 -9.09 8.66
CA GLY A 313 24.35 -9.19 9.94
C GLY A 313 25.10 -10.51 10.10
N SER A 314 25.67 -10.71 11.28
CA SER A 314 26.39 -11.95 11.60
C SER A 314 25.49 -13.17 11.38
N SER A 315 25.97 -14.15 10.60
CA SER A 315 25.20 -15.36 10.25
C SER A 315 23.84 -15.10 9.56
N GLY A 316 23.66 -13.96 8.89
CA GLY A 316 22.40 -13.63 8.20
C GLY A 316 21.32 -13.00 9.09
N GLU A 317 21.70 -12.50 10.28
CA GLU A 317 20.81 -11.74 11.16
C GLU A 317 20.31 -10.44 10.51
N GLY A 318 19.12 -10.00 10.95
CA GLY A 318 18.46 -8.78 10.47
C GLY A 318 17.47 -9.01 9.33
N GLY A 319 16.79 -7.93 8.92
CA GLY A 319 15.91 -7.92 7.76
C GLY A 319 16.66 -7.67 6.45
N ASN A 320 15.91 -7.65 5.35
CA ASN A 320 16.43 -7.32 4.02
C ASN A 320 15.56 -6.27 3.36
N GLY A 321 16.07 -5.04 3.20
CA GLY A 321 15.32 -3.95 2.57
C GLY A 321 14.84 -4.28 1.16
N PHE A 322 15.55 -5.16 0.43
CA PHE A 322 15.18 -5.52 -0.94
C PHE A 322 13.86 -6.28 -1.06
N TRP A 323 13.41 -6.95 0.00
CA TRP A 323 12.10 -7.60 0.07
C TRP A 323 10.99 -6.59 -0.23
N GLU A 324 10.98 -5.48 0.50
CA GLU A 324 10.02 -4.36 0.36
C GLU A 324 10.25 -3.57 -0.93
N GLN A 325 11.51 -3.26 -1.25
CA GLN A 325 11.85 -2.48 -2.45
C GLN A 325 11.37 -3.17 -3.72
N CYS A 326 11.56 -4.49 -3.79
CA CYS A 326 11.17 -5.27 -4.95
C CYS A 326 9.65 -5.40 -5.07
N ALA A 327 8.92 -5.59 -3.97
CA ALA A 327 7.46 -5.67 -4.02
C ALA A 327 6.83 -4.35 -4.47
N GLN A 328 7.40 -3.20 -4.06
CA GLN A 328 7.03 -1.90 -4.60
C GLN A 328 7.35 -1.75 -6.09
N TRP A 329 8.53 -2.21 -6.52
CA TRP A 329 8.86 -2.19 -7.93
C TRP A 329 7.90 -3.08 -8.77
N GLN A 330 7.54 -4.25 -8.26
CA GLN A 330 6.58 -5.18 -8.89
C GLN A 330 5.20 -4.53 -9.02
N SER A 331 4.70 -3.89 -7.96
CA SER A 331 3.37 -3.25 -7.98
C SER A 331 3.29 -2.12 -9.01
N PHE A 332 4.34 -1.31 -9.16
CA PHE A 332 4.37 -0.21 -10.12
C PHE A 332 4.59 -0.62 -11.58
N GLN A 333 4.77 -1.92 -11.87
CA GLN A 333 4.64 -2.40 -13.25
C GLN A 333 3.19 -2.35 -13.72
N ASP A 334 2.24 -2.60 -12.82
CA ASP A 334 0.80 -2.52 -13.08
C ASP A 334 0.22 -1.12 -12.76
N TYR A 335 0.86 -0.38 -11.85
CA TYR A 335 0.41 0.94 -11.38
C TYR A 335 1.48 2.05 -11.54
N PRO A 336 2.02 2.30 -12.75
CA PRO A 336 3.13 3.24 -12.94
C PRO A 336 2.76 4.70 -12.62
N ALA A 337 1.47 5.06 -12.60
CA ALA A 337 0.99 6.38 -12.19
C ALA A 337 1.28 6.71 -10.70
N GLU A 338 1.54 5.69 -9.88
CA GLU A 338 1.82 5.85 -8.45
C GLU A 338 3.32 5.96 -8.11
N LEU A 339 4.19 5.95 -9.13
CA LEU A 339 5.65 6.02 -8.99
C LEU A 339 6.16 7.23 -8.19
N PHE A 340 5.41 8.32 -8.16
CA PHE A 340 5.80 9.58 -7.51
C PHE A 340 4.81 10.01 -6.42
N GLY A 341 4.37 9.05 -5.60
CA GLY A 341 3.63 9.30 -4.36
C GLY A 341 4.53 9.70 -3.17
N TYR A 342 4.05 9.49 -1.95
CA TYR A 342 4.74 9.89 -0.70
C TYR A 342 6.14 9.25 -0.50
N HIS A 343 6.45 8.17 -1.22
CA HIS A 343 7.77 7.53 -1.18
C HIS A 343 8.90 8.40 -1.73
N VAL A 344 8.63 9.37 -2.60
CA VAL A 344 9.68 10.22 -3.17
C VAL A 344 10.40 11.04 -2.10
N ASP A 345 9.68 11.53 -1.09
CA ASP A 345 10.29 12.30 -0.01
C ASP A 345 11.12 11.42 0.91
N VAL A 346 10.66 10.19 1.19
CA VAL A 346 11.43 9.18 1.94
C VAL A 346 12.73 8.84 1.21
N TRP A 347 12.67 8.63 -0.10
CA TRP A 347 13.87 8.37 -0.91
C TRP A 347 14.80 9.59 -0.95
N LYS A 348 14.27 10.81 -1.14
CA LYS A 348 15.07 12.04 -1.13
C LYS A 348 15.72 12.32 0.24
N ALA A 349 15.13 11.84 1.33
CA ALA A 349 15.78 11.90 2.64
C ALA A 349 16.96 10.91 2.77
N ASN A 350 17.03 9.86 1.95
CA ASN A 350 17.90 8.70 2.18
C ASN A 350 18.77 8.26 0.99
N TYR A 351 18.67 8.86 -0.21
CA TYR A 351 19.43 8.44 -1.40
C TYR A 351 20.96 8.59 -1.28
N HIS A 352 21.42 9.33 -0.26
CA HIS A 352 22.84 9.38 0.10
C HIS A 352 23.28 8.14 0.87
N ARG A 353 22.38 7.30 1.38
CA ARG A 353 22.68 6.06 2.09
C ARG A 353 22.85 4.88 1.13
N HIS A 354 23.21 3.72 1.68
CA HIS A 354 23.33 2.49 0.91
C HIS A 354 22.02 2.12 0.22
N PHE A 355 22.06 1.59 -1.01
CA PHE A 355 20.86 1.21 -1.78
C PHE A 355 19.86 0.31 -1.00
N ASN A 356 20.39 -0.59 -0.16
CA ASN A 356 19.61 -1.49 0.70
C ASN A 356 19.30 -0.95 2.11
N HIS A 357 19.53 0.33 2.39
CA HIS A 357 19.32 0.91 3.72
C HIS A 357 17.85 0.80 4.17
N GLU A 358 17.62 0.37 5.40
CA GLU A 358 16.33 0.02 5.98
C GLU A 358 15.32 1.18 5.98
N TRP A 359 15.79 2.41 6.20
CA TRP A 359 14.95 3.61 6.25
C TRP A 359 14.30 3.99 4.90
N MET A 360 14.78 3.45 3.79
CA MET A 360 14.16 3.65 2.47
C MET A 360 13.73 2.35 1.80
N ARG A 361 13.51 1.28 2.57
CA ARG A 361 13.07 -0.03 2.07
C ARG A 361 11.80 0.02 1.21
N TYR A 362 10.86 0.93 1.47
CA TYR A 362 9.66 1.09 0.63
C TYR A 362 9.84 2.08 -0.55
N ALA A 363 10.98 2.79 -0.62
CA ALA A 363 11.17 3.93 -1.49
C ALA A 363 12.33 3.77 -2.50
N SER A 364 13.22 2.80 -2.28
CA SER A 364 14.39 2.54 -3.13
C SER A 364 14.08 1.55 -4.26
N TYR A 365 13.23 1.94 -5.22
CA TYR A 365 12.81 1.08 -6.35
C TYR A 365 13.21 1.60 -7.74
N TRP A 366 13.85 2.76 -7.86
CA TRP A 366 14.22 3.33 -9.16
C TRP A 366 15.46 2.68 -9.79
N LEU A 367 16.37 2.09 -9.01
CA LEU A 367 17.53 1.39 -9.55
C LEU A 367 17.11 0.19 -10.41
N GLN A 368 16.06 -0.51 -10.00
CA GLN A 368 15.46 -1.64 -10.70
C GLN A 368 14.92 -1.23 -12.08
N TYR A 369 14.36 -0.02 -12.23
CA TYR A 369 13.99 0.53 -13.54
C TYR A 369 15.21 0.78 -14.43
N TYR A 370 16.31 1.28 -13.86
CA TYR A 370 17.54 1.47 -14.62
C TYR A 370 18.16 0.14 -15.07
N TRP A 371 18.14 -0.88 -14.21
CA TRP A 371 18.52 -2.25 -14.58
C TRP A 371 17.63 -2.78 -15.71
N ALA A 372 16.31 -2.59 -15.60
CA ALA A 372 15.37 -3.06 -16.60
C ALA A 372 15.59 -2.40 -17.97
N GLN A 373 15.88 -1.10 -17.98
CA GLN A 373 16.25 -0.38 -19.20
C GLN A 373 17.55 -0.89 -19.83
N LYS A 374 18.50 -1.36 -19.02
CA LYS A 374 19.80 -1.88 -19.47
C LYS A 374 19.75 -3.31 -19.98
N HIS A 375 19.02 -4.17 -19.30
CA HIS A 375 19.14 -5.62 -19.45
C HIS A 375 17.83 -6.33 -19.80
N GLY A 376 16.71 -5.60 -19.88
CA GLY A 376 15.38 -6.18 -20.04
C GLY A 376 14.63 -6.26 -18.71
N VAL A 377 13.30 -6.30 -18.80
CA VAL A 377 12.39 -6.21 -17.65
C VAL A 377 12.49 -7.41 -16.68
N ASP A 378 12.99 -8.54 -17.15
CA ASP A 378 13.20 -9.76 -16.38
C ASP A 378 14.46 -9.73 -15.49
N VAL A 379 15.30 -8.70 -15.60
CA VAL A 379 16.56 -8.56 -14.85
C VAL A 379 16.38 -8.72 -13.34
N VAL A 380 15.30 -8.16 -12.78
CA VAL A 380 15.02 -8.20 -11.33
C VAL A 380 14.62 -9.62 -10.92
N GLY A 381 13.73 -10.29 -11.67
CA GLY A 381 13.39 -11.70 -11.41
C GLY A 381 14.59 -12.62 -11.55
N ASN A 382 15.50 -12.35 -12.50
CA ASN A 382 16.77 -13.06 -12.63
C ASN A 382 17.70 -12.87 -11.42
N VAL A 383 17.76 -11.65 -10.86
CA VAL A 383 18.51 -11.38 -9.61
C VAL A 383 17.91 -12.18 -8.44
N TRP A 384 16.58 -12.27 -8.32
CA TRP A 384 15.93 -13.07 -7.29
C TRP A 384 16.17 -14.57 -7.43
N THR A 385 15.83 -15.12 -8.59
CA THR A 385 15.90 -16.57 -8.86
C THR A 385 17.33 -17.09 -8.78
N GLN A 386 18.32 -16.29 -9.20
CA GLN A 386 19.73 -16.67 -9.20
C GLN A 386 20.52 -16.17 -7.97
N SER A 387 19.87 -15.61 -6.95
CA SER A 387 20.49 -15.22 -5.67
C SER A 387 21.29 -16.37 -5.04
N ARG A 388 22.33 -16.07 -4.27
CA ARG A 388 23.09 -17.07 -3.51
C ARG A 388 23.40 -16.50 -2.13
N TYR A 389 23.15 -17.25 -1.06
CA TYR A 389 23.62 -16.82 0.26
C TYR A 389 25.16 -16.77 0.30
N PRO A 390 25.79 -15.73 0.89
CA PRO A 390 25.22 -14.55 1.54
C PRO A 390 25.23 -13.28 0.66
N GLU A 391 25.11 -13.40 -0.67
CA GLU A 391 25.03 -12.25 -1.59
C GLU A 391 23.82 -11.37 -1.28
N ASP A 392 24.00 -10.06 -1.36
CA ASP A 392 22.92 -9.11 -1.51
C ASP A 392 22.54 -8.91 -3.00
N PRO A 393 21.49 -8.12 -3.30
CA PRO A 393 21.05 -7.87 -4.68
C PRO A 393 22.11 -7.24 -5.58
N LEU A 394 22.97 -6.36 -5.04
CA LEU A 394 24.02 -5.71 -5.83
C LEU A 394 25.15 -6.69 -6.15
N MET A 395 25.51 -7.56 -5.21
CA MET A 395 26.47 -8.64 -5.45
C MET A 395 25.96 -9.65 -6.48
N THR A 396 24.68 -10.02 -6.37
CA THR A 396 24.02 -10.90 -7.34
C THR A 396 24.00 -10.25 -8.73
N TYR A 397 23.59 -8.98 -8.81
CA TYR A 397 23.61 -8.19 -10.05
C TYR A 397 25.03 -8.08 -10.63
N GLN A 398 26.03 -7.78 -9.79
CA GLN A 398 27.43 -7.70 -10.20
C GLN A 398 27.89 -9.00 -10.86
N ARG A 399 27.59 -10.15 -10.23
CA ARG A 399 27.95 -11.46 -10.76
C ARG A 399 27.29 -11.75 -12.11
N LEU A 400 26.01 -11.40 -12.26
CA LEU A 400 25.21 -11.74 -13.44
C LEU A 400 25.44 -10.79 -14.62
N TYR A 401 25.51 -9.48 -14.37
CA TYR A 401 25.42 -8.45 -15.40
C TYR A 401 26.68 -7.58 -15.53
N CYS A 402 27.54 -7.59 -14.51
CA CYS A 402 28.79 -6.82 -14.51
C CYS A 402 30.04 -7.68 -14.71
N ASN A 403 29.91 -8.91 -15.25
CA ASN A 403 31.02 -9.87 -15.36
C ASN A 403 31.73 -10.13 -14.02
N ASN A 404 31.00 -10.04 -12.91
CA ASN A 404 31.53 -10.11 -11.55
C ASN A 404 32.57 -9.02 -11.22
N ASP A 405 32.60 -7.91 -11.96
CA ASP A 405 33.53 -6.80 -11.78
C ASP A 405 32.90 -5.61 -11.03
N LEU A 406 33.49 -5.26 -9.89
CA LEU A 406 33.01 -4.19 -9.02
C LEU A 406 33.11 -2.81 -9.67
N GLN A 407 34.11 -2.57 -10.53
CA GLN A 407 34.26 -1.27 -11.20
C GLN A 407 33.17 -1.06 -12.25
N THR A 408 32.74 -2.13 -12.91
CA THR A 408 31.60 -2.14 -13.83
C THR A 408 30.31 -1.88 -13.05
N LEU A 409 30.08 -2.54 -11.91
CA LEU A 409 28.96 -2.22 -11.02
C LEU A 409 28.91 -0.73 -10.65
N TYR A 410 30.01 -0.17 -10.15
CA TYR A 410 30.04 1.26 -9.79
C TYR A 410 29.89 2.21 -10.98
N THR A 411 30.30 1.80 -12.18
CA THR A 411 30.05 2.59 -13.40
C THR A 411 28.55 2.64 -13.70
N GLU A 412 27.84 1.53 -13.52
CA GLU A 412 26.39 1.49 -13.72
C GLU A 412 25.63 2.24 -12.62
N LEU A 413 25.99 2.03 -11.35
CA LEU A 413 25.39 2.75 -10.22
C LEU A 413 25.59 4.27 -10.34
N TYR A 414 26.74 4.73 -10.85
CA TYR A 414 26.94 6.14 -11.15
C TYR A 414 26.09 6.62 -12.34
N GLY A 415 25.91 5.78 -13.36
CA GLY A 415 24.99 6.03 -14.46
C GLY A 415 23.53 6.16 -14.01
N TYR A 416 23.13 5.42 -12.98
CA TYR A 416 21.87 5.58 -12.27
C TYR A 416 21.83 6.90 -11.49
N ALA A 417 22.81 7.16 -10.61
CA ALA A 417 22.88 8.37 -9.79
C ALA A 417 22.78 9.66 -10.62
N THR A 418 23.45 9.70 -11.78
CA THR A 418 23.38 10.85 -12.70
C THR A 418 22.02 11.00 -13.38
N ARG A 419 21.31 9.91 -13.69
CA ARG A 419 19.95 9.95 -14.23
C ARG A 419 18.93 10.43 -13.22
N MET A 420 19.17 10.18 -11.94
CA MET A 420 18.27 10.62 -10.89
C MET A 420 18.14 12.14 -10.84
N VAL A 421 19.11 12.93 -11.33
CA VAL A 421 18.99 14.41 -11.44
C VAL A 421 17.67 14.86 -12.08
N THR A 422 17.13 14.09 -13.03
CA THR A 422 15.81 14.35 -13.66
C THR A 422 14.96 13.10 -13.82
N TYR A 423 15.30 12.01 -13.13
CA TYR A 423 14.73 10.67 -13.35
C TYR A 423 14.72 10.25 -14.84
N ASP A 424 15.82 10.51 -15.56
CA ASP A 424 15.97 10.23 -17.00
C ASP A 424 16.09 8.72 -17.29
N MET A 425 14.97 8.01 -17.12
CA MET A 425 14.79 6.59 -17.41
C MET A 425 13.46 6.40 -18.15
N ASP A 426 13.36 5.40 -19.01
CA ASP A 426 12.35 5.35 -20.08
C ASP A 426 10.89 5.37 -19.60
N VAL A 427 10.54 4.51 -18.63
CA VAL A 427 9.18 4.51 -18.05
C VAL A 427 9.02 5.66 -17.06
N VAL A 428 10.04 5.89 -16.24
CA VAL A 428 9.98 6.79 -15.08
C VAL A 428 9.79 8.25 -15.48
N ARG A 429 10.44 8.70 -16.57
CA ARG A 429 10.39 10.09 -17.05
C ARG A 429 8.98 10.58 -17.38
N ASN A 430 8.03 9.67 -17.63
CA ASN A 430 6.65 10.03 -17.97
C ASN A 430 5.81 10.39 -16.74
N TYR A 431 6.29 10.10 -15.53
CA TYR A 431 5.57 10.28 -14.28
C TYR A 431 6.26 11.26 -13.31
N VAL A 432 7.47 11.72 -13.64
CA VAL A 432 8.27 12.59 -12.78
C VAL A 432 7.56 13.93 -12.55
N THR A 433 7.56 14.38 -11.30
CA THR A 433 7.07 15.70 -10.92
C THR A 433 8.23 16.68 -10.79
N GLU A 434 7.98 17.98 -10.96
CA GLU A 434 9.03 18.99 -10.79
C GLU A 434 9.63 18.95 -9.37
N THR A 435 8.79 18.72 -8.35
CA THR A 435 9.20 18.64 -6.95
C THR A 435 10.09 17.44 -6.64
N ALA A 436 9.93 16.33 -7.37
CA ALA A 436 10.82 15.16 -7.23
C ALA A 436 12.28 15.52 -7.53
N CYS A 437 12.52 16.44 -8.47
CA CYS A 437 13.84 16.88 -8.89
C CYS A 437 14.47 17.97 -7.99
N ASN A 438 13.82 18.34 -6.87
CA ASN A 438 14.33 19.36 -5.95
C ASN A 438 15.29 18.75 -4.92
N TYR A 439 16.55 18.59 -5.30
CA TYR A 439 17.58 18.01 -4.44
C TYR A 439 18.17 19.03 -3.46
N THR A 440 18.48 18.54 -2.27
CA THR A 440 19.28 19.26 -1.27
C THR A 440 20.42 18.34 -0.82
N THR A 441 21.63 18.87 -0.83
CA THR A 441 22.81 18.24 -0.20
C THR A 441 23.32 19.24 0.82
N LYS A 442 23.42 18.82 2.09
CA LYS A 442 23.97 19.67 3.16
C LYS A 442 25.48 19.80 2.93
N MET A 443 25.96 21.04 2.80
CA MET A 443 27.37 21.37 2.60
C MET A 443 27.72 22.53 3.53
N TYR A 444 28.90 22.49 4.14
CA TYR A 444 29.36 23.48 5.11
C TYR A 444 30.69 24.09 4.69
N ASP A 445 30.90 25.37 5.00
CA ASP A 445 32.16 26.05 4.72
C ASP A 445 33.32 25.34 5.45
N ALA A 446 34.44 25.20 4.74
CA ALA A 446 35.67 24.59 5.24
C ALA A 446 36.90 25.39 4.76
N ALA A 447 38.02 25.19 5.47
CA ALA A 447 39.26 25.92 5.23
C ALA A 447 39.72 25.86 3.75
N GLY A 448 40.21 26.99 3.25
CA GLY A 448 40.70 27.11 1.86
C GLY A 448 39.62 27.38 0.81
N GLY A 449 38.40 27.72 1.24
CA GLY A 449 37.25 27.94 0.36
C GLY A 449 36.68 26.64 -0.19
N TYR A 450 36.75 25.57 0.59
CA TYR A 450 36.11 24.29 0.30
C TYR A 450 34.74 24.25 0.96
N TYR A 451 33.85 23.45 0.39
CA TYR A 451 32.65 22.95 1.03
C TYR A 451 32.88 21.51 1.46
N GLN A 452 32.67 21.19 2.72
CA GLN A 452 32.67 19.83 3.24
C GLN A 452 31.22 19.31 3.33
N VAL A 453 30.99 18.07 2.93
CA VAL A 453 29.64 17.46 2.98
C VAL A 453 29.16 17.32 4.42
N GLY A 454 27.90 17.59 4.72
CA GLY A 454 27.35 17.42 6.07
C GLY A 454 27.23 15.95 6.48
N TYR A 455 27.22 15.67 7.79
CA TYR A 455 26.96 14.33 8.33
C TYR A 455 25.65 13.74 7.76
N ALA A 456 24.56 14.51 7.83
CA ALA A 456 23.22 14.12 7.34
C ALA A 456 23.08 14.02 5.81
N SER A 457 24.16 14.20 5.05
CA SER A 457 24.17 13.99 3.60
C SER A 457 25.41 13.21 3.15
N CYS A 458 26.23 12.71 4.07
CA CYS A 458 27.46 12.03 3.74
C CYS A 458 27.14 10.72 3.00
N PRO A 459 27.65 10.51 1.77
CA PRO A 459 27.35 9.31 1.03
C PRO A 459 27.81 8.04 1.77
N GLY A 460 26.93 7.06 1.92
CA GLY A 460 27.30 5.69 2.23
C GLY A 460 27.74 4.92 0.99
N THR A 461 28.10 3.65 1.15
CA THR A 461 28.48 2.79 0.03
C THR A 461 27.32 2.72 -0.97
N THR A 462 27.56 3.02 -2.24
CA THR A 462 26.55 3.15 -3.33
C THR A 462 25.60 4.34 -3.24
N GLY A 463 25.55 5.01 -2.09
CA GLY A 463 24.80 6.25 -1.92
C GLY A 463 25.45 7.42 -2.65
N PHE A 464 24.67 8.44 -2.97
CA PHE A 464 25.15 9.58 -3.74
C PHE A 464 24.52 10.91 -3.32
N ASN A 465 25.17 12.00 -3.71
CA ASN A 465 24.67 13.35 -3.61
C ASN A 465 24.41 13.93 -5.00
N ILE A 466 23.36 14.73 -5.09
CA ILE A 466 23.11 15.64 -6.21
C ILE A 466 23.24 17.05 -5.63
N ILE A 467 24.27 17.78 -6.07
CA ILE A 467 24.62 19.10 -5.55
C ILE A 467 24.24 20.13 -6.61
N PRO A 468 23.13 20.89 -6.44
CA PRO A 468 22.76 21.96 -7.36
C PRO A 468 23.78 23.09 -7.32
N LEU A 469 24.13 23.61 -8.50
CA LEU A 469 25.09 24.70 -8.69
C LEU A 469 24.44 25.85 -9.46
N ASN A 470 24.99 27.06 -9.30
CA ASN A 470 24.60 28.18 -10.14
C ASN A 470 24.98 27.91 -11.62
N VAL A 471 24.13 28.34 -12.55
CA VAL A 471 24.42 28.26 -13.98
C VAL A 471 25.08 29.59 -14.43
N PRO A 472 26.38 29.62 -14.77
CA PRO A 472 27.01 30.82 -15.30
C PRO A 472 26.69 30.99 -16.79
N GLU A 473 27.17 32.09 -17.39
CA GLU A 473 27.01 32.35 -18.81
C GLU A 473 27.57 31.22 -19.68
N ALA A 474 26.90 30.93 -20.79
CA ALA A 474 27.34 29.93 -21.76
C ALA A 474 28.78 30.19 -22.23
N GLY A 475 29.56 29.12 -22.41
CA GLY A 475 30.99 29.17 -22.72
C GLY A 475 31.89 29.31 -21.48
N THR A 476 31.35 29.65 -20.30
CA THR A 476 32.11 29.63 -19.05
C THR A 476 32.57 28.20 -18.75
N THR A 477 33.84 28.04 -18.37
CA THR A 477 34.35 26.76 -17.87
C THR A 477 34.23 26.76 -16.35
N VAL A 478 33.40 25.85 -15.83
CA VAL A 478 33.28 25.58 -14.41
C VAL A 478 34.24 24.48 -14.00
N LYS A 479 34.70 24.50 -12.75
CA LYS A 479 35.50 23.42 -12.18
C LYS A 479 35.02 23.04 -10.79
N ALA A 480 35.18 21.77 -10.45
CA ALA A 480 35.07 21.24 -9.10
C ALA A 480 36.40 20.59 -8.72
N ASN A 481 37.08 21.17 -7.72
CA ASN A 481 38.25 20.59 -7.10
C ASN A 481 37.79 19.66 -5.97
N PHE A 482 37.71 18.38 -6.29
CA PHE A 482 37.20 17.33 -5.42
C PHE A 482 38.32 16.70 -4.60
N ALA A 483 38.07 16.40 -3.33
CA ALA A 483 38.93 15.59 -2.49
C ALA A 483 38.11 14.76 -1.50
N GLY A 484 38.25 13.44 -1.58
CA GLY A 484 37.80 12.52 -0.54
C GLY A 484 38.57 12.77 0.76
N LEU A 485 37.87 12.67 1.88
CA LEU A 485 38.43 12.79 3.23
C LEU A 485 38.63 11.40 3.84
N ALA A 486 39.43 11.34 4.89
CA ALA A 486 39.60 10.09 5.64
C ALA A 486 38.29 9.76 6.38
N VAL A 487 37.93 8.48 6.38
CA VAL A 487 36.85 7.94 7.22
C VAL A 487 37.11 8.33 8.68
N GLY A 488 36.07 8.73 9.42
CA GLY A 488 36.23 9.17 10.80
C GLY A 488 36.82 10.56 11.01
N CYS A 489 37.01 11.36 9.95
CA CYS A 489 37.51 12.72 10.14
C CYS A 489 36.47 13.62 10.84
N ALA A 490 36.94 14.70 11.44
CA ALA A 490 36.09 15.70 12.07
C ALA A 490 35.07 16.30 11.07
N LEU A 491 33.89 16.61 11.57
CA LEU A 491 32.89 17.37 10.80
C LEU A 491 33.36 18.82 10.59
N ALA A 492 32.70 19.53 9.68
CA ALA A 492 32.90 20.97 9.53
C ALA A 492 32.43 21.70 10.80
N GLU A 493 33.01 22.88 11.08
CA GLU A 493 32.75 23.62 12.33
C GLU A 493 31.27 23.97 12.55
N GLU A 494 30.54 24.26 11.47
CA GLU A 494 29.11 24.60 11.51
C GLU A 494 28.18 23.40 11.29
N ASP A 495 28.71 22.19 11.11
CA ASP A 495 27.90 20.99 10.98
C ASP A 495 27.32 20.61 12.35
N PRO A 496 25.98 20.58 12.51
CA PRO A 496 25.36 20.21 13.78
C PRO A 496 25.56 18.72 14.12
N GLY A 497 26.01 17.89 13.17
CA GLY A 497 26.26 16.47 13.40
C GLY A 497 25.05 15.67 13.87
N THR A 498 23.84 16.13 13.56
CA THR A 498 22.61 15.52 14.06
C THR A 498 22.48 14.07 13.59
N THR A 499 22.28 13.16 14.55
CA THR A 499 21.92 11.77 14.29
C THR A 499 20.44 11.55 14.57
N LEU A 500 19.83 10.58 13.89
CA LEU A 500 18.43 10.21 13.89
C LEU A 500 18.25 8.75 14.35
N ASP A 501 17.09 8.44 14.91
CA ASP A 501 16.62 7.07 15.11
C ASP A 501 15.81 6.57 13.90
N ALA A 502 15.35 5.32 13.96
CA ALA A 502 14.57 4.68 12.90
C ALA A 502 13.24 5.37 12.57
N ASP A 503 12.70 6.18 13.51
CA ASP A 503 11.49 6.96 13.33
C ASP A 503 11.77 8.36 12.76
N GLY A 504 13.05 8.69 12.52
CA GLY A 504 13.50 9.98 12.02
C GLY A 504 13.56 11.08 13.09
N ASN A 505 13.50 10.72 14.37
CA ASN A 505 13.66 11.67 15.48
C ASN A 505 15.14 11.87 15.80
N VAL A 506 15.50 13.04 16.31
CA VAL A 506 16.87 13.32 16.74
C VAL A 506 17.28 12.38 17.88
N ALA A 507 18.25 11.51 17.61
CA ALA A 507 18.81 10.56 18.58
C ALA A 507 20.08 11.09 19.26
N GLY A 508 20.82 12.00 18.62
CA GLY A 508 22.10 12.46 19.15
C GLY A 508 22.85 13.46 18.27
N THR A 509 24.15 13.57 18.56
CA THR A 509 25.07 14.47 17.87
C THR A 509 26.44 13.83 17.72
N ALA A 510 26.92 13.73 16.49
CA ALA A 510 28.26 13.32 16.12
C ALA A 510 29.19 14.54 15.98
N THR A 511 30.49 14.33 16.20
CA THR A 511 31.54 15.35 15.98
C THR A 511 32.54 14.94 14.89
N ALA A 512 32.39 13.72 14.38
CA ALA A 512 33.15 13.13 13.30
C ALA A 512 32.23 12.23 12.47
N TYR A 513 32.60 11.94 11.23
CA TYR A 513 31.91 10.90 10.44
C TYR A 513 32.10 9.52 11.07
N ASN A 514 31.22 8.59 10.72
CA ASN A 514 31.32 7.22 11.20
C ASN A 514 32.63 6.56 10.73
N ASN A 515 33.22 5.71 11.58
CA ASN A 515 34.44 4.96 11.28
C ASN A 515 34.37 3.47 11.65
N ASN A 516 33.19 2.98 12.02
CA ASN A 516 33.00 1.66 12.61
C ASN A 516 32.57 0.57 11.61
N GLY A 517 32.17 0.93 10.39
CA GLY A 517 31.82 -0.03 9.33
C GLY A 517 32.98 -0.93 8.84
N GLY A 518 34.19 -0.71 9.37
CA GLY A 518 35.36 -1.58 9.14
C GLY A 518 35.93 -1.54 7.72
N ASN A 519 35.56 -0.55 6.92
CA ASN A 519 36.11 -0.30 5.59
C ASN A 519 36.75 1.09 5.60
N THR A 520 38.00 1.16 5.15
CA THR A 520 38.81 2.38 5.21
C THR A 520 39.33 2.81 3.84
N ALA A 521 39.10 2.00 2.81
CA ALA A 521 39.59 2.24 1.47
C ALA A 521 38.53 2.99 0.64
N ALA A 522 38.48 4.32 0.85
CA ALA A 522 37.57 5.19 0.13
C ALA A 522 37.79 5.13 -1.40
N GLY A 523 36.71 5.33 -2.13
CA GLY A 523 36.69 5.43 -3.58
C GLY A 523 35.42 6.17 -4.00
N TRP A 524 35.44 6.74 -5.21
CA TRP A 524 34.45 7.74 -5.61
C TRP A 524 34.02 7.57 -7.05
N ARG A 525 32.83 8.09 -7.37
CA ARG A 525 32.42 8.46 -8.73
C ARG A 525 31.83 9.85 -8.73
N TYR A 526 32.32 10.72 -9.59
CA TYR A 526 31.84 12.10 -9.62
C TYR A 526 32.00 12.79 -10.98
N GLY A 527 31.18 13.80 -11.20
CA GLY A 527 31.07 14.48 -12.50
C GLY A 527 29.85 15.38 -12.58
N PHE A 528 29.85 16.28 -13.57
CA PHE A 528 28.78 17.23 -13.78
C PHE A 528 27.61 16.62 -14.56
N VAL A 529 26.40 17.10 -14.24
CA VAL A 529 25.19 16.89 -15.04
C VAL A 529 24.61 18.27 -15.34
N ALA A 530 24.33 18.54 -16.61
CA ALA A 530 23.69 19.77 -17.04
C ALA A 530 22.38 19.47 -17.76
N ILE A 531 21.34 20.26 -17.53
CA ILE A 531 20.10 20.20 -18.30
C ILE A 531 20.15 21.29 -19.34
N VAL A 532 20.18 20.91 -20.62
CA VAL A 532 20.39 21.80 -21.76
C VAL A 532 19.20 21.68 -22.69
N ASN A 533 18.45 22.78 -22.84
CA ASN A 533 17.19 22.82 -23.61
C ASN A 533 16.22 21.69 -23.19
N GLY A 534 16.01 21.52 -21.89
CA GLY A 534 15.18 20.47 -21.31
C GLY A 534 15.73 19.03 -21.34
N ALA A 535 16.94 18.78 -21.88
CA ALA A 535 17.52 17.43 -21.95
C ALA A 535 18.80 17.29 -21.09
N PRO A 536 18.97 16.18 -20.36
CA PRO A 536 20.18 15.96 -19.57
C PRO A 536 21.41 15.68 -20.44
N GLN A 537 22.54 16.25 -20.04
CA GLN A 537 23.89 16.06 -20.58
C GLN A 537 24.79 15.58 -19.45
N TYR A 538 25.36 14.39 -19.62
CA TYR A 538 26.22 13.75 -18.63
C TYR A 538 27.69 13.99 -18.96
N ALA A 539 28.41 14.71 -18.10
CA ALA A 539 29.86 14.84 -18.25
C ALA A 539 30.57 13.51 -17.96
N SER A 540 31.85 13.41 -18.34
CA SER A 540 32.65 12.23 -18.07
C SER A 540 32.75 11.94 -16.56
N MET A 541 32.60 10.67 -16.20
CA MET A 541 32.75 10.16 -14.84
C MET A 541 34.23 10.14 -14.42
N ASN A 542 34.53 10.63 -13.23
CA ASN A 542 35.85 10.61 -12.60
C ASN A 542 35.83 9.71 -11.37
N LYS A 543 37.00 9.21 -10.96
CA LYS A 543 37.12 8.22 -9.88
C LYS A 543 38.32 8.40 -8.94
N GLU A 544 39.13 9.43 -9.17
CA GLU A 544 40.32 9.68 -8.36
C GLU A 544 39.92 10.18 -6.97
N ASN A 545 40.70 9.83 -5.94
CA ASN A 545 40.42 10.28 -4.58
C ASN A 545 40.60 11.79 -4.39
N ALA A 546 41.35 12.44 -5.27
CA ALA A 546 41.39 13.89 -5.38
C ALA A 546 41.65 14.29 -6.83
N GLY A 547 40.98 15.32 -7.32
CA GLY A 547 41.15 15.79 -8.68
C GLY A 547 40.28 16.99 -9.04
N VAL A 548 40.71 17.73 -10.05
CA VAL A 548 39.96 18.86 -10.60
C VAL A 548 39.21 18.39 -11.84
N VAL A 549 37.89 18.49 -11.80
CA VAL A 549 37.03 18.19 -12.96
C VAL A 549 36.50 19.49 -13.54
N SER A 550 36.41 19.56 -14.86
CA SER A 550 35.98 20.78 -15.57
C SER A 550 34.85 20.48 -16.55
N TYR A 551 33.94 21.43 -16.70
CA TYR A 551 32.85 21.36 -17.67
C TYR A 551 32.60 22.75 -18.28
N THR A 552 32.41 22.82 -19.60
CA THR A 552 32.12 24.09 -20.28
C THR A 552 30.62 24.19 -20.51
N ILE A 553 30.01 25.27 -20.03
CA ILE A 553 28.55 25.44 -20.04
C ILE A 553 28.02 25.59 -21.48
N PRO A 554 27.17 24.68 -21.97
CA PRO A 554 26.53 24.83 -23.27
C PRO A 554 25.50 25.96 -23.29
N ILE A 555 25.24 26.49 -24.48
CA ILE A 555 24.11 27.42 -24.69
C ILE A 555 22.80 26.68 -24.38
N GLY A 556 21.91 27.34 -23.65
CA GLY A 556 20.61 26.78 -23.24
C GLY A 556 20.68 25.90 -21.99
N THR A 557 21.76 25.98 -21.20
CA THR A 557 21.82 25.31 -19.90
C THR A 557 20.85 25.97 -18.92
N GLU A 558 19.97 25.18 -18.33
CA GLU A 558 18.92 25.60 -17.38
C GLU A 558 19.26 25.17 -15.95
N LYS A 559 19.91 24.01 -15.79
CA LYS A 559 20.33 23.46 -14.50
C LYS A 559 21.73 22.88 -14.61
N LEU A 560 22.49 22.96 -13.52
CA LEU A 560 23.82 22.39 -13.38
C LEU A 560 23.93 21.72 -12.00
N CYS A 561 24.42 20.49 -11.98
CA CYS A 561 24.67 19.74 -10.75
C CYS A 561 26.06 19.10 -10.78
N LEU A 562 26.67 18.94 -9.61
CA LEU A 562 27.73 17.96 -9.39
C LEU A 562 27.10 16.72 -8.74
N VAL A 563 27.34 15.54 -9.30
CA VAL A 563 26.93 14.27 -8.71
C VAL A 563 28.16 13.60 -8.10
N VAL A 564 28.06 13.13 -6.86
CA VAL A 564 29.14 12.46 -6.12
C VAL A 564 28.59 11.19 -5.49
N MET A 565 29.20 10.04 -5.76
CA MET A 565 28.79 8.73 -5.23
C MET A 565 29.92 8.07 -4.44
N GLY A 566 29.59 7.49 -3.29
CA GLY A 566 30.49 6.63 -2.52
C GLY A 566 30.69 5.29 -3.23
N ALA A 567 31.92 5.01 -3.63
CA ALA A 567 32.29 3.82 -4.41
C ALA A 567 33.60 3.21 -3.87
N PRO A 568 33.61 2.72 -2.62
CA PRO A 568 34.81 2.24 -1.94
C PRO A 568 35.53 1.13 -2.73
N VAL A 569 36.80 0.92 -2.45
CA VAL A 569 37.61 -0.11 -3.14
C VAL A 569 37.08 -1.52 -2.85
N GLN A 570 36.44 -1.70 -1.70
CA GLN A 570 35.78 -2.93 -1.29
C GLN A 570 34.29 -2.66 -1.05
N TYR A 571 33.46 -3.54 -1.60
CA TYR A 571 32.02 -3.54 -1.35
C TYR A 571 31.71 -4.30 -0.06
N LYS A 572 30.76 -3.79 0.72
CA LYS A 572 30.16 -4.47 1.86
C LYS A 572 28.64 -4.31 1.81
N SER A 573 27.95 -5.40 2.14
CA SER A 573 26.50 -5.35 2.34
C SER A 573 26.16 -4.55 3.58
N HIS A 574 24.99 -3.93 3.56
CA HIS A 574 24.46 -3.08 4.61
C HIS A 574 23.55 -3.88 5.56
N PRO A 575 23.99 -4.23 6.78
CA PRO A 575 23.13 -4.93 7.74
C PRO A 575 21.99 -4.02 8.20
N TRP A 576 20.82 -4.62 8.47
CA TRP A 576 19.70 -3.92 9.08
C TRP A 576 19.83 -4.00 10.60
N ASN A 577 20.15 -2.89 11.25
CA ASN A 577 20.29 -2.76 12.70
C ASN A 577 19.57 -1.53 13.28
N ASP A 578 19.00 -0.66 12.43
CA ASP A 578 18.34 0.60 12.81
C ASP A 578 19.26 1.59 13.57
N ASP A 579 20.58 1.50 13.35
CA ASP A 579 21.60 2.36 13.97
C ASP A 579 22.50 3.02 12.92
N GLU A 580 22.18 4.26 12.54
CA GLU A 580 22.99 4.96 11.53
C GLU A 580 24.40 5.34 12.01
N THR A 581 24.74 5.18 13.29
CA THR A 581 26.05 5.60 13.82
C THR A 581 27.17 4.61 13.49
N ASP A 582 26.82 3.41 13.02
CA ASP A 582 27.77 2.42 12.52
C ASP A 582 27.77 2.27 10.98
N ASP A 583 26.83 2.92 10.29
CA ASP A 583 26.79 3.02 8.83
C ASP A 583 28.13 3.50 8.24
N GLU A 584 28.55 2.89 7.13
CA GLU A 584 29.68 3.40 6.35
C GLU A 584 29.37 4.80 5.82
N GLN A 585 30.25 5.76 6.13
CA GLN A 585 30.21 7.11 5.59
C GLN A 585 31.49 7.42 4.82
N TRP A 586 31.32 7.97 3.62
CA TRP A 586 32.38 8.41 2.74
C TRP A 586 32.37 9.94 2.71
N PRO A 587 33.18 10.62 3.54
CA PRO A 587 33.23 12.08 3.57
C PRO A 587 34.10 12.64 2.46
N TYR A 588 33.72 13.81 1.93
CA TYR A 588 34.51 14.54 0.95
C TYR A 588 34.38 16.06 1.16
N LYS A 589 35.26 16.78 0.48
CA LYS A 589 35.12 18.23 0.28
C LYS A 589 35.30 18.59 -1.18
N VAL A 590 34.69 19.69 -1.59
CA VAL A 590 34.75 20.21 -2.95
C VAL A 590 34.86 21.73 -2.96
N LYS A 591 35.66 22.27 -3.87
CA LYS A 591 35.75 23.71 -4.13
C LYS A 591 35.36 24.00 -5.57
N PHE A 592 34.56 25.04 -5.79
CA PHE A 592 34.09 25.42 -7.12
C PHE A 592 34.87 26.61 -7.69
N GLU A 593 35.09 26.61 -9.01
CA GLU A 593 35.59 27.75 -9.78
C GLU A 593 34.66 28.00 -10.97
N GLY A 594 34.36 29.27 -11.27
CA GLY A 594 33.46 29.65 -12.37
C GLY A 594 31.97 29.38 -12.08
N THR A 595 31.65 28.73 -10.96
CA THR A 595 30.32 28.55 -10.38
C THR A 595 30.47 28.43 -8.86
N ASP A 596 29.35 28.28 -8.16
CA ASP A 596 29.26 28.03 -6.72
C ASP A 596 27.99 27.20 -6.44
N LEU A 597 27.80 26.77 -5.20
CA LEU A 597 26.55 26.16 -4.73
C LEU A 597 25.35 27.03 -5.14
N LEU A 598 24.25 26.41 -5.56
CA LEU A 598 23.05 27.14 -5.98
C LEU A 598 22.59 28.11 -4.88
N GLY A 599 22.46 29.38 -5.22
CA GLY A 599 22.10 30.43 -4.26
C GLY A 599 23.28 31.02 -3.48
N ASN A 600 24.49 30.46 -3.57
CA ASN A 600 25.67 31.09 -3.01
C ASN A 600 26.28 32.06 -4.02
N PHE A 601 26.51 33.30 -3.59
CA PHE A 601 27.04 34.36 -4.45
C PHE A 601 28.11 35.15 -3.73
N SER A 602 29.15 35.54 -4.48
CA SER A 602 30.03 36.63 -4.04
C SER A 602 29.26 37.95 -4.10
N ILE A 603 29.18 38.64 -2.96
CA ILE A 603 28.66 39.99 -2.86
C ILE A 603 29.76 40.93 -2.34
N ASP A 604 29.73 42.19 -2.77
CA ASP A 604 30.57 43.22 -2.18
C ASP A 604 29.87 43.74 -0.92
N GLU A 605 30.25 43.20 0.24
CA GLU A 605 29.66 43.57 1.54
C GLU A 605 29.93 45.04 1.93
N THR A 606 30.83 45.72 1.23
CA THR A 606 31.14 47.15 1.45
C THR A 606 30.26 48.09 0.62
N ALA A 607 29.52 47.55 -0.36
CA ALA A 607 28.60 48.33 -1.18
C ALA A 607 27.39 48.83 -0.35
N MET A 608 26.79 49.92 -0.80
CA MET A 608 25.48 50.35 -0.29
C MET A 608 24.37 49.61 -1.03
N PRO A 609 23.26 49.24 -0.34
CA PRO A 609 22.09 48.73 -1.01
C PRO A 609 21.57 49.70 -2.07
N LYS A 610 20.87 49.18 -3.08
CA LYS A 610 20.31 49.94 -4.19
C LYS A 610 19.00 49.34 -4.67
N ASP A 611 18.22 50.16 -5.37
CA ASP A 611 17.02 49.70 -6.06
C ASP A 611 17.36 48.78 -7.23
N ILE A 612 16.49 47.80 -7.48
CA ILE A 612 16.58 46.88 -8.62
C ILE A 612 15.19 46.55 -9.16
N THR A 613 15.12 46.25 -10.45
CA THR A 613 13.95 45.64 -11.08
C THR A 613 14.33 44.28 -11.63
N LEU A 614 13.58 43.25 -11.23
CA LEU A 614 13.70 41.88 -11.73
C LEU A 614 12.49 41.60 -12.61
N THR A 615 12.68 41.02 -13.79
CA THR A 615 11.57 40.72 -14.72
C THR A 615 11.47 39.22 -14.94
N PHE A 616 10.28 38.67 -14.77
CA PHE A 616 9.97 37.26 -15.00
C PHE A 616 8.80 37.16 -15.96
N ASP A 617 9.02 36.56 -17.12
CA ASP A 617 7.98 36.25 -18.10
C ASP A 617 7.59 34.77 -17.98
N VAL A 618 6.37 34.51 -17.51
CA VAL A 618 5.87 33.16 -17.22
C VAL A 618 4.67 32.83 -18.10
N LYS A 619 4.59 31.56 -18.51
CA LYS A 619 3.42 31.04 -19.23
C LYS A 619 2.48 30.38 -18.23
N CYS A 620 1.20 30.67 -18.35
CA CYS A 620 0.15 30.15 -17.50
C CYS A 620 -0.95 29.51 -18.36
N ASN A 621 -1.81 28.71 -17.75
CA ASN A 621 -2.89 28.00 -18.42
C ASN A 621 -4.24 28.42 -17.83
N ALA A 622 -5.02 29.20 -18.59
CA ALA A 622 -6.33 29.66 -18.12
C ALA A 622 -7.36 28.52 -17.92
N GLY A 623 -7.13 27.37 -18.55
CA GLY A 623 -7.94 26.17 -18.40
C GLY A 623 -7.55 25.27 -17.22
N SER A 624 -6.46 25.60 -16.51
CA SER A 624 -6.03 24.86 -15.31
C SER A 624 -7.12 24.88 -14.23
N GLU A 625 -7.33 23.74 -13.56
CA GLU A 625 -8.14 23.66 -12.34
C GLU A 625 -7.33 24.09 -11.11
N ASP A 626 -6.00 23.95 -11.18
CA ASP A 626 -5.09 24.27 -10.09
C ASP A 626 -4.87 25.78 -9.97
N TYR A 627 -5.00 26.29 -8.74
CA TYR A 627 -4.76 27.69 -8.43
C TYR A 627 -3.31 28.10 -8.74
N PRO A 628 -2.27 27.40 -8.23
CA PRO A 628 -0.89 27.69 -8.58
C PRO A 628 -0.63 27.42 -10.06
N GLN A 629 0.12 28.32 -10.70
CA GLN A 629 0.58 28.18 -12.09
C GLN A 629 2.10 27.97 -12.17
N GLY A 630 2.82 28.30 -11.09
CA GLY A 630 4.25 28.02 -10.94
C GLY A 630 4.87 28.81 -9.79
N THR A 631 6.19 28.73 -9.66
CA THR A 631 6.95 29.43 -8.62
C THR A 631 8.16 30.16 -9.20
N VAL A 632 8.65 31.17 -8.46
CA VAL A 632 9.91 31.87 -8.68
C VAL A 632 10.68 31.86 -7.36
N ASP A 633 11.85 31.24 -7.33
CA ASP A 633 12.71 31.24 -6.14
C ASP A 633 13.71 32.41 -6.18
N LEU A 634 13.41 33.46 -5.41
CA LEU A 634 14.26 34.64 -5.32
C LEU A 634 15.55 34.39 -4.53
N LYS A 635 15.62 33.29 -3.77
CA LYS A 635 16.82 32.90 -3.01
C LYS A 635 18.02 32.64 -3.94
N THR A 636 17.76 32.25 -5.17
CA THR A 636 18.77 31.99 -6.20
C THR A 636 19.07 33.21 -7.08
N ASN A 637 18.50 34.37 -6.78
CA ASN A 637 18.69 35.57 -7.59
C ASN A 637 19.94 36.36 -7.15
N LYS A 638 21.03 36.23 -7.92
CA LYS A 638 22.29 36.94 -7.68
C LYS A 638 22.12 38.45 -7.66
N ASP A 639 21.33 39.01 -8.58
CA ASP A 639 21.18 40.45 -8.73
C ASP A 639 20.45 41.07 -7.53
N LEU A 640 19.46 40.34 -6.97
CA LEU A 640 18.80 40.69 -5.72
C LEU A 640 19.79 40.71 -4.55
N ALA A 641 20.58 39.64 -4.41
CA ALA A 641 21.59 39.54 -3.35
C ALA A 641 22.61 40.69 -3.43
N GLN A 642 23.04 41.06 -4.64
CA GLN A 642 23.93 42.20 -4.88
C GLN A 642 23.27 43.55 -4.63
N ALA A 643 22.00 43.72 -5.04
CA ALA A 643 21.28 44.97 -4.86
C ALA A 643 21.02 45.26 -3.39
N PHE A 644 20.67 44.24 -2.59
CA PHE A 644 20.42 44.41 -1.17
C PHE A 644 21.68 44.26 -0.31
N VAL A 645 22.80 43.84 -0.91
CA VAL A 645 24.07 43.59 -0.23
C VAL A 645 23.87 42.56 0.89
N MET A 646 23.15 41.48 0.57
CA MET A 646 22.82 40.40 1.49
C MET A 646 22.88 39.06 0.79
N LYS A 647 23.58 38.11 1.39
CA LYS A 647 23.47 36.71 1.00
C LYS A 647 22.04 36.21 1.28
N PRO A 648 21.53 35.21 0.54
CA PRO A 648 20.12 34.82 0.68
C PRO A 648 19.71 34.40 2.09
N ALA A 649 20.57 33.72 2.86
CA ALA A 649 20.28 33.37 4.26
C ALA A 649 20.08 34.60 5.16
N VAL A 650 20.90 35.65 4.96
CA VAL A 650 20.77 36.91 5.70
C VAL A 650 19.50 37.64 5.27
N LEU A 651 19.23 37.68 3.96
CA LEU A 651 18.01 38.26 3.42
C LEU A 651 16.76 37.59 4.02
N GLU A 652 16.74 36.26 4.06
CA GLU A 652 15.65 35.45 4.60
C GLU A 652 15.46 35.68 6.11
N SER A 653 16.54 35.80 6.90
CA SER A 653 16.46 36.14 8.33
C SER A 653 15.90 37.54 8.63
N LYS A 654 15.98 38.45 7.64
CA LYS A 654 15.49 39.84 7.73
C LYS A 654 14.11 40.01 7.11
N LEU A 655 13.60 39.02 6.40
CA LEU A 655 12.30 39.03 5.77
C LEU A 655 11.19 38.99 6.84
N ALA A 656 10.32 39.98 6.81
CA ALA A 656 9.13 40.05 7.65
C ALA A 656 7.94 39.35 6.98
N SER A 657 6.96 38.93 7.77
CA SER A 657 5.71 38.39 7.27
C SER A 657 4.97 39.40 6.37
N VAL A 658 4.25 38.92 5.36
CA VAL A 658 3.37 39.77 4.53
C VAL A 658 2.35 40.46 5.44
N GLY A 659 2.02 41.72 5.14
CA GLY A 659 1.18 42.55 6.02
C GLY A 659 1.96 43.46 6.96
N THR A 660 3.29 43.33 7.03
CA THR A 660 4.12 44.16 7.92
C THR A 660 4.54 45.45 7.24
N GLU A 661 4.41 46.57 7.95
CA GLU A 661 4.93 47.88 7.54
C GLU A 661 6.47 47.94 7.61
N PRO A 662 7.13 48.78 6.79
CA PRO A 662 8.59 48.90 6.79
C PRO A 662 9.17 49.20 8.17
N ALA A 663 10.20 48.45 8.57
CA ALA A 663 10.94 48.63 9.81
C ALA A 663 12.45 48.59 9.55
N GLU A 664 13.21 49.33 10.37
CA GLU A 664 14.67 49.39 10.28
C GLU A 664 15.29 47.98 10.36
N ASP A 665 16.26 47.73 9.47
CA ASP A 665 16.93 46.46 9.26
C ASP A 665 16.03 45.26 8.93
N LYS A 666 14.84 45.52 8.39
CA LYS A 666 13.90 44.50 7.90
C LYS A 666 13.62 44.65 6.41
N VAL A 667 13.31 43.51 5.79
CA VAL A 667 12.79 43.44 4.42
C VAL A 667 11.31 43.11 4.50
N VAL A 668 10.46 43.99 3.99
CA VAL A 668 9.01 43.76 3.93
C VAL A 668 8.56 43.48 2.51
N ILE A 669 7.43 42.80 2.37
CA ILE A 669 6.81 42.47 1.09
C ILE A 669 5.62 43.40 0.88
N ALA A 670 5.56 44.07 -0.26
CA ALA A 670 4.45 44.92 -0.67
C ALA A 670 4.07 44.67 -2.13
N LEU A 671 2.87 45.09 -2.55
CA LEU A 671 2.48 45.16 -3.95
C LEU A 671 2.52 46.61 -4.42
N SER A 672 3.35 46.91 -5.43
CA SER A 672 3.38 48.24 -6.04
C SER A 672 2.10 48.50 -6.81
N GLN A 673 1.45 49.62 -6.50
CA GLN A 673 0.24 50.09 -7.15
C GLN A 673 0.55 51.01 -8.34
N THR A 674 -0.39 51.16 -9.27
CA THR A 674 -0.24 52.02 -10.45
C THR A 674 -0.14 53.51 -10.12
N ASP A 675 -0.62 53.93 -8.95
CA ASP A 675 -0.54 55.32 -8.47
C ASP A 675 0.79 55.65 -7.77
N GLY A 676 1.71 54.68 -7.70
CA GLY A 676 3.02 54.84 -7.05
C GLY A 676 3.03 54.52 -5.55
N THR A 677 1.90 54.13 -4.96
CA THR A 677 1.81 53.67 -3.57
C THR A 677 2.12 52.17 -3.44
N PHE A 678 2.15 51.68 -2.20
CA PHE A 678 2.39 50.28 -1.86
C PHE A 678 1.23 49.74 -1.02
N ALA A 679 0.74 48.56 -1.39
CA ALA A 679 -0.19 47.80 -0.57
C ALA A 679 0.58 46.75 0.24
N TYR A 680 0.45 46.80 1.57
CA TYR A 680 1.11 45.86 2.48
C TYR A 680 0.17 44.76 2.97
N THR A 681 -1.11 45.08 3.15
CA THR A 681 -2.11 44.13 3.66
C THR A 681 -2.26 42.94 2.73
N SER A 682 -2.06 41.74 3.27
CA SER A 682 -2.30 40.48 2.56
C SER A 682 -3.77 40.38 2.18
N THR A 683 -4.06 40.10 0.91
CA THR A 683 -5.42 39.79 0.44
C THR A 683 -5.56 38.33 0.00
N ALA A 684 -4.43 37.62 -0.20
CA ALA A 684 -4.35 36.17 -0.36
C ALA A 684 -3.90 35.50 0.97
N ASN A 685 -3.56 34.20 0.97
CA ASN A 685 -3.17 33.51 2.21
C ASN A 685 -1.91 34.12 2.82
N ASN A 686 -0.87 34.33 1.99
CA ASN A 686 0.35 35.04 2.37
C ASN A 686 0.86 35.87 1.19
N GLY A 687 0.07 36.84 0.76
CA GLY A 687 0.33 37.60 -0.47
C GLY A 687 -0.86 38.41 -0.97
N PHE A 688 -0.96 38.61 -2.28
CA PHE A 688 -1.90 39.55 -2.87
C PHE A 688 -2.69 38.93 -4.02
N TRP A 689 -4.01 38.99 -3.91
CA TRP A 689 -4.88 38.96 -5.09
C TRP A 689 -4.74 40.26 -5.85
N CYS A 690 -4.75 40.18 -7.18
CA CYS A 690 -4.49 41.33 -8.02
C CYS A 690 -5.57 41.47 -9.10
N GLU A 691 -6.03 42.70 -9.32
CA GLU A 691 -6.92 43.04 -10.43
C GLU A 691 -6.20 42.97 -11.78
N ALA A 692 -6.95 43.03 -12.88
CA ALA A 692 -6.39 42.96 -14.24
C ALA A 692 -5.36 44.06 -14.56
N ASN A 693 -5.40 45.19 -13.84
CA ASN A 693 -4.45 46.30 -13.97
C ASN A 693 -3.17 46.13 -13.13
N GLY A 694 -3.07 45.06 -12.33
CA GLY A 694 -1.94 44.77 -11.44
C GLY A 694 -2.02 45.38 -10.04
N ASN A 695 -3.07 46.15 -9.74
CA ASN A 695 -3.31 46.69 -8.40
C ASN A 695 -3.84 45.61 -7.44
N VAL A 696 -3.76 45.91 -6.14
CA VAL A 696 -4.30 45.02 -5.11
C VAL A 696 -5.80 44.86 -5.31
N GLY A 697 -6.24 43.61 -5.32
CA GLY A 697 -7.64 43.20 -5.32
C GLY A 697 -7.93 42.29 -4.14
N ASN A 698 -9.16 41.80 -4.07
CA ASN A 698 -9.58 40.80 -3.10
C ASN A 698 -10.01 39.53 -3.83
N TRP A 699 -9.97 38.39 -3.13
CA TRP A 699 -10.53 37.15 -3.65
C TRP A 699 -12.01 37.35 -4.03
N GLY A 700 -12.34 37.09 -5.29
CA GLY A 700 -13.65 37.43 -5.86
C GLY A 700 -13.60 37.53 -7.38
N ASP A 701 -14.69 37.95 -7.99
CA ASP A 701 -14.91 37.83 -9.45
C ASP A 701 -14.07 38.80 -10.30
N THR A 702 -13.30 39.68 -9.67
CA THR A 702 -12.54 40.75 -10.34
C THR A 702 -11.01 40.59 -10.27
N ALA A 703 -10.50 39.66 -9.45
CA ALA A 703 -9.07 39.41 -9.30
C ALA A 703 -8.67 38.10 -10.02
N PRO A 704 -8.19 38.15 -11.28
CA PRO A 704 -7.91 36.96 -12.07
C PRO A 704 -6.66 36.20 -11.61
N VAL A 705 -5.73 36.86 -10.94
CA VAL A 705 -4.40 36.33 -10.61
C VAL A 705 -3.97 36.70 -9.19
N TYR A 706 -3.04 35.93 -8.64
CA TYR A 706 -2.47 36.19 -7.33
C TYR A 706 -0.97 35.87 -7.27
N VAL A 707 -0.32 36.41 -6.24
CA VAL A 707 1.02 36.02 -5.81
C VAL A 707 1.03 35.73 -4.31
N GLU A 708 1.67 34.66 -3.90
CA GLU A 708 1.87 34.26 -2.50
C GLU A 708 3.34 33.98 -2.23
N PHE A 709 3.79 34.24 -1.00
CA PHE A 709 5.17 34.07 -0.59
C PHE A 709 5.28 32.96 0.46
N SER A 710 6.34 32.16 0.36
CA SER A 710 6.83 31.29 1.43
C SER A 710 8.33 31.53 1.56
N GLY A 711 8.72 32.34 2.54
CA GLY A 711 10.05 32.94 2.57
C GLY A 711 10.32 33.74 1.30
N LEU A 712 11.42 33.44 0.61
CA LEU A 712 11.81 34.05 -0.68
C LEU A 712 11.26 33.32 -1.91
N THR A 713 10.48 32.24 -1.73
CA THR A 713 9.77 31.59 -2.84
C THR A 713 8.45 32.30 -3.10
N MET A 714 8.26 32.77 -4.34
CA MET A 714 7.04 33.42 -4.80
C MET A 714 6.23 32.47 -5.69
N THR A 715 5.07 32.03 -5.22
CA THR A 715 4.09 31.27 -6.01
C THR A 715 3.20 32.25 -6.75
N TYR A 716 3.02 32.04 -8.05
CA TYR A 716 2.06 32.79 -8.86
C TYR A 716 0.95 31.88 -9.33
N GLY A 717 -0.27 32.41 -9.40
CA GLY A 717 -1.43 31.59 -9.70
C GLY A 717 -2.61 32.39 -10.22
N HIS A 718 -3.72 31.67 -10.43
CA HIS A 718 -4.92 32.20 -11.05
C HIS A 718 -6.20 31.70 -10.38
N ARG A 719 -7.31 32.34 -10.73
CA ARG A 719 -8.64 31.83 -10.45
C ARG A 719 -9.28 31.38 -11.77
N LYS A 720 -9.52 30.07 -11.89
CA LYS A 720 -10.24 29.50 -13.04
C LYS A 720 -11.59 30.20 -13.23
N GLY A 721 -11.90 30.51 -14.48
CA GLY A 721 -13.13 31.21 -14.87
C GLY A 721 -13.07 32.74 -14.70
N VAL A 722 -12.01 33.28 -14.10
CA VAL A 722 -11.75 34.73 -14.01
C VAL A 722 -10.54 35.13 -14.86
N SER A 723 -9.46 34.34 -14.83
CA SER A 723 -8.34 34.51 -15.77
C SER A 723 -8.77 34.18 -17.20
N VAL A 724 -8.31 34.96 -18.19
CA VAL A 724 -8.73 34.84 -19.60
C VAL A 724 -7.57 34.32 -20.46
N ALA A 725 -7.85 33.28 -21.25
CA ALA A 725 -6.87 32.73 -22.21
C ALA A 725 -6.42 33.80 -23.22
N GLY A 726 -5.12 33.87 -23.48
CA GLY A 726 -4.49 34.87 -24.33
C GLY A 726 -4.24 36.23 -23.66
N GLN A 727 -4.75 36.46 -22.44
CA GLN A 727 -4.54 37.72 -21.72
C GLN A 727 -3.22 37.73 -20.96
N LYS A 728 -2.56 38.89 -20.93
CA LYS A 728 -1.37 39.15 -20.12
C LYS A 728 -1.77 39.92 -18.85
N TYR A 729 -1.36 39.42 -17.69
CA TYR A 729 -1.46 40.12 -16.41
C TYR A 729 -0.05 40.48 -15.91
N MET A 730 0.11 41.71 -15.42
CA MET A 730 1.40 42.20 -14.91
C MET A 730 1.27 42.54 -13.44
N LEU A 731 2.05 41.88 -12.60
CA LEU A 731 2.09 42.11 -11.16
C LEU A 731 3.43 42.71 -10.77
N LYS A 732 3.45 43.53 -9.71
CA LYS A 732 4.66 44.17 -9.18
C LYS A 732 4.87 43.96 -7.68
N PRO A 733 4.90 42.71 -7.19
CA PRO A 733 5.39 42.47 -5.84
C PRO A 733 6.79 43.09 -5.67
N THR A 734 7.03 43.72 -4.54
CA THR A 734 8.25 44.47 -4.26
C THR A 734 8.74 44.14 -2.87
N LEU A 735 10.01 43.74 -2.78
CA LEU A 735 10.72 43.65 -1.51
C LEU A 735 11.26 45.04 -1.17
N ILE A 736 11.07 45.49 0.07
CA ILE A 736 11.52 46.80 0.54
C ILE A 736 12.43 46.61 1.75
N TYR A 737 13.72 46.86 1.58
CA TYR A 737 14.71 46.84 2.66
C TYR A 737 14.90 48.24 3.25
N THR A 738 14.73 48.39 4.56
CA THR A 738 15.01 49.65 5.26
C THR A 738 16.36 49.58 5.97
N ARG A 739 17.30 50.46 5.60
CA ARG A 739 18.62 50.57 6.25
C ARG A 739 19.00 52.03 6.41
N ASN A 740 19.42 52.41 7.62
CA ASN A 740 19.76 53.77 8.01
C ASN A 740 18.65 54.77 7.66
N GLY A 741 17.38 54.38 7.82
CA GLY A 741 16.21 55.20 7.46
C GLY A 741 15.97 55.38 5.95
N VAL A 742 16.72 54.68 5.09
CA VAL A 742 16.54 54.69 3.62
C VAL A 742 15.89 53.38 3.19
N GLN A 743 14.90 53.45 2.31
CA GLN A 743 14.24 52.28 1.72
C GLN A 743 14.81 51.96 0.35
N TYR A 744 15.22 50.71 0.17
CA TYR A 744 15.75 50.15 -1.07
C TYR A 744 14.78 49.09 -1.60
N LYS A 745 14.48 49.13 -2.89
CA LYS A 745 13.36 48.38 -3.49
C LYS A 745 13.85 47.37 -4.51
N ALA A 746 13.44 46.12 -4.36
CA ALA A 746 13.54 45.12 -5.42
C ALA A 746 12.14 44.88 -5.99
N THR A 747 11.82 45.55 -7.09
CA THR A 747 10.53 45.41 -7.77
C THR A 747 10.57 44.22 -8.72
N ILE A 748 9.69 43.25 -8.48
CA ILE A 748 9.56 42.04 -9.27
C ILE A 748 8.44 42.26 -10.28
N VAL A 749 8.78 42.51 -11.53
CA VAL A 749 7.83 42.61 -12.65
C VAL A 749 7.52 41.20 -13.12
N LEU A 750 6.41 40.65 -12.65
CA LEU A 750 5.92 39.34 -13.05
C LEU A 750 4.90 39.49 -14.19
N ASN A 751 5.26 38.98 -15.35
CA ASN A 751 4.48 38.99 -16.57
C ASN A 751 3.85 37.60 -16.78
N MET A 752 2.58 37.45 -16.42
CA MET A 752 1.84 36.21 -16.56
C MET A 752 1.08 36.18 -17.88
N GLN A 753 1.47 35.29 -18.79
CA GLN A 753 0.82 35.10 -20.09
C GLN A 753 -0.06 33.85 -20.07
N PHE A 754 -1.38 34.04 -20.08
CA PHE A 754 -2.39 32.98 -20.16
C PHE A 754 -2.80 32.65 -21.59
#